data_AF-A0A673ZHC4-F1
#
_entry.id   AF-A0A673ZHC4-F1
#
_cell.length_a   1.000
_cell.length_b   1.000
_cell.length_c   1.000
_cell.angle_alpha   90.00
_cell.angle_beta   90.00
_cell.angle_gamma   90.00
#
_symmetry.space_group_name_H-M   'P 1'
#
loop_
_entity.id
_entity.type
_entity.pdbx_description
1 polymer ?
#
loop_
_entity_poly.entity_id
_entity_poly.type
_entity_poly.pdbx_seq_one_letter_code
_entity_poly.pdbx_strand_id
1 'polypeptide(L)'
;MGYIGFTVSAFVLHLACVLCLIRISNGDMTYSVPEEMKRGSVVGNIAKDLGLDPKRLSARKARLEEDGTKHFCDINLNSGDLVVAERIDREQLCGPRISCGVKYEMVLESPLELHRISLQIQDVNDNSPQFADDVIKLEISESAHKGERFPINEAHDADIGQNAVQSYSLQRNDHFVLNVHTNRDGGKYGELVLEKELDREQKQEVTLLLTAVDGGTPQRSGTVVIHVTVLDANDNIPIFSQDVYKVSLPENSPLGTIIATVRATDADEGANGDVIYDLGRVSEELKNLFHLDSKTGVINLAGPIDYEEQPIYELRVLAKDGAGLVSYTKVLIDITDINDNAPVILIKTLTSTIPENVLPGTEVGIINVQDKDSGGNRQARCTIQQNVPFKLNPSIKNYYSLVTTSELDREIISDYNITITATDEGSPPLSSSKTIHLSVSDVNDNPPVFEEQSYSSYVTENNKPGSSMCSVTARDPDWRQNGTVVYSLLPSDVNGVPVSSFLSIKGDTGVIHAVRAFDYEQFRSFKVHVVARDNGSPPLSSNVTVSVFITDENDNSPQILYPAPAGNSLMTEMVPKAALAGSLVSKVIAVDADSGQNAWLSYQIVKSTDPGLFTIGLHSGEIRAQRDISESDSMKQNLVISVKDNGQPSLSTTCDVYLLISDNLAEVPELKDMTYEDSSKLTSYLIIALVSVSTFFLTFIILILAVRFCRSRKPRMLFDGAVAIPSAYFPPNYAEVDGAGTLRSSYNYDAYLTTGSRTSDFKFARSYNDSTLPADKTLRKNLNEPFGENIITFNTVGECEQKPPNNDWRFTQQGQRPGPSGTYRYSTSTQQRWTPYSKARAGPHPEGAGGAIVGTGPWPNPPTEAEQLQALMAAANEVSEATATLGPRYNAQFPMQHVPDYRQNVYIPGSTATLTANPQQMMPQPALQGPPQAIPQVDVPNAAQTPASKKKSTKKDKK
;
A
#
# COMPACT_ATOMS: atom_id res chain seq x y z
N MET A 1 -109.78 -27.28 -102.54
CA MET A 1 -110.33 -28.15 -103.61
C MET A 1 -110.08 -29.59 -103.23
N GLY A 2 -111.05 -30.50 -103.39
CA GLY A 2 -110.86 -31.97 -103.40
C GLY A 2 -110.44 -32.62 -102.08
N TYR A 3 -110.76 -33.90 -101.77
CA TYR A 3 -111.69 -34.88 -102.36
C TYR A 3 -112.54 -35.44 -101.17
N ILE A 4 -113.85 -35.73 -101.29
CA ILE A 4 -114.44 -37.04 -101.65
C ILE A 4 -113.74 -38.22 -100.94
N GLY A 5 -114.39 -39.08 -100.13
CA GLY A 5 -115.81 -39.21 -99.75
C GLY A 5 -116.02 -40.45 -98.85
N PHE A 6 -117.28 -40.92 -98.67
CA PHE A 6 -117.71 -42.03 -97.76
C PHE A 6 -117.57 -41.70 -96.25
N THR A 7 -118.34 -42.28 -95.30
CA THR A 7 -119.42 -43.30 -95.34
C THR A 7 -120.51 -42.97 -94.32
N VAL A 8 -121.80 -43.16 -94.65
CA VAL A 8 -122.95 -42.94 -93.72
C VAL A 8 -123.12 -44.08 -92.69
N SER A 9 -122.11 -44.95 -92.52
CA SER A 9 -122.17 -46.12 -91.63
C SER A 9 -121.64 -45.88 -90.22
N ALA A 10 -120.86 -44.82 -89.98
CA ALA A 10 -120.18 -44.60 -88.69
C ALA A 10 -121.13 -44.15 -87.56
N PHE A 11 -122.18 -43.40 -87.90
CA PHE A 11 -123.02 -42.72 -86.89
C PHE A 11 -123.89 -43.69 -86.07
N VAL A 12 -124.36 -44.79 -86.68
CA VAL A 12 -125.15 -45.82 -85.99
C VAL A 12 -124.27 -46.69 -85.09
N LEU A 13 -123.03 -46.98 -85.51
CA LEU A 13 -122.10 -47.79 -84.73
C LEU A 13 -121.57 -47.02 -83.51
N HIS A 14 -121.28 -45.72 -83.64
CA HIS A 14 -120.85 -44.89 -82.51
C HIS A 14 -121.91 -44.78 -81.41
N LEU A 15 -123.20 -44.64 -81.75
CA LEU A 15 -124.26 -44.53 -80.75
C LEU A 15 -124.42 -45.82 -79.93
N ALA A 16 -124.23 -46.99 -80.56
CA ALA A 16 -124.22 -48.28 -79.86
C ALA A 16 -122.99 -48.44 -78.94
N CYS A 17 -121.80 -48.07 -79.39
CA CYS A 17 -120.58 -48.18 -78.58
C CYS A 17 -120.57 -47.24 -77.35
N VAL A 18 -121.21 -46.06 -77.43
CA VAL A 18 -121.28 -45.13 -76.29
C VAL A 18 -122.17 -45.65 -75.16
N LEU A 19 -123.28 -46.33 -75.47
CA LEU A 19 -124.21 -46.84 -74.45
C LEU A 19 -123.71 -48.11 -73.72
N CYS A 20 -122.75 -48.84 -74.29
CA CYS A 20 -122.17 -50.05 -73.68
C CYS A 20 -120.90 -49.79 -72.85
N LEU A 21 -120.49 -48.53 -72.65
CA LEU A 21 -119.27 -48.16 -71.89
C LEU A 21 -119.53 -47.45 -70.55
N ILE A 22 -120.78 -47.41 -70.07
CA ILE A 22 -121.06 -47.05 -68.67
C ILE A 22 -120.66 -48.21 -67.75
N ARG A 23 -119.36 -48.32 -67.46
CA ARG A 23 -118.88 -49.10 -66.31
C ARG A 23 -119.19 -48.32 -65.05
N ILE A 24 -120.05 -48.88 -64.19
CA ILE A 24 -120.15 -48.45 -62.80
C ILE A 24 -118.87 -48.90 -62.10
N SER A 25 -118.02 -47.95 -61.72
CA SER A 25 -116.83 -48.19 -60.92
C SER A 25 -117.18 -48.10 -59.44
N ASN A 26 -117.19 -49.24 -58.74
CA ASN A 26 -117.11 -49.23 -57.28
C ASN A 26 -115.69 -48.81 -56.89
N GLY A 27 -115.54 -47.60 -56.34
CA GLY A 27 -114.28 -47.09 -55.81
C GLY A 27 -114.20 -47.22 -54.30
N ASP A 28 -113.01 -47.45 -53.78
CA ASP A 28 -112.72 -47.28 -52.35
C ASP A 28 -112.81 -45.79 -51.99
N MET A 29 -113.43 -45.45 -50.86
CA MET A 29 -113.55 -44.06 -50.41
C MET A 29 -112.31 -43.66 -49.61
N THR A 30 -111.82 -42.45 -49.82
CA THR A 30 -110.73 -41.86 -49.03
C THR A 30 -111.15 -40.51 -48.50
N TYR A 31 -111.13 -40.33 -47.18
CA TYR A 31 -111.30 -39.05 -46.52
C TYR A 31 -109.97 -38.61 -45.91
N SER A 32 -109.76 -37.29 -45.83
CA SER A 32 -108.66 -36.68 -45.09
C SER A 32 -109.22 -35.91 -43.90
N VAL A 33 -108.72 -36.20 -42.70
CA VAL A 33 -109.13 -35.54 -41.46
C VAL A 33 -107.90 -34.94 -40.79
N PRO A 34 -107.89 -33.66 -40.37
CA PRO A 34 -106.88 -33.21 -39.42
C PRO A 34 -107.06 -33.95 -38.10
N GLU A 35 -105.98 -34.18 -37.38
CA GLU A 35 -106.05 -34.60 -35.99
C GLU A 35 -106.59 -33.49 -35.07
N GLU A 36 -106.70 -33.78 -33.77
CA GLU A 36 -107.24 -32.85 -32.76
C GLU A 36 -108.66 -32.29 -33.04
N MET A 37 -109.37 -32.89 -34.00
CA MET A 37 -110.76 -32.58 -34.24
C MET A 37 -111.62 -32.89 -33.02
N LYS A 38 -112.48 -31.92 -32.67
CA LYS A 38 -113.42 -32.06 -31.55
C LYS A 38 -114.39 -33.20 -31.82
N ARG A 39 -114.66 -34.01 -30.80
CA ARG A 39 -115.66 -35.09 -30.83
C ARG A 39 -116.99 -34.60 -31.42
N GLY A 40 -117.52 -35.33 -32.40
CA GLY A 40 -118.71 -34.96 -33.17
C GLY A 40 -118.44 -34.10 -34.42
N SER A 41 -117.19 -33.73 -34.72
CA SER A 41 -116.83 -33.06 -35.99
C SER A 41 -117.12 -33.97 -37.18
N VAL A 42 -117.69 -33.41 -38.25
CA VAL A 42 -117.96 -34.10 -39.51
C VAL A 42 -116.68 -34.19 -40.35
N VAL A 43 -116.36 -35.40 -40.81
CA VAL A 43 -115.24 -35.72 -41.69
C VAL A 43 -115.65 -35.70 -43.16
N GLY A 44 -116.86 -36.18 -43.48
CA GLY A 44 -117.42 -36.27 -44.83
C GLY A 44 -118.80 -36.92 -44.83
N ASN A 45 -119.55 -36.85 -45.94
CA ASN A 45 -120.92 -37.38 -46.00
C ASN A 45 -120.99 -38.65 -46.87
N ILE A 46 -120.78 -39.80 -46.22
CA ILE A 46 -120.79 -41.12 -46.82
C ILE A 46 -122.11 -41.42 -47.57
N ALA A 47 -123.26 -40.96 -47.07
CA ALA A 47 -124.53 -41.17 -47.78
C ALA A 47 -124.50 -40.55 -49.18
N LYS A 48 -124.17 -39.26 -49.26
CA LYS A 48 -124.08 -38.50 -50.50
C LYS A 48 -123.02 -39.07 -51.44
N ASP A 49 -121.86 -39.42 -50.91
CA ASP A 49 -120.72 -39.86 -51.73
C ASP A 49 -120.88 -41.31 -52.24
N LEU A 50 -121.70 -42.13 -51.58
CA LEU A 50 -122.23 -43.40 -52.11
C LEU A 50 -123.50 -43.26 -52.97
N GLY A 51 -124.07 -42.06 -53.13
CA GLY A 51 -125.33 -41.85 -53.85
C GLY A 51 -126.57 -42.42 -53.15
N LEU A 52 -126.54 -42.56 -51.82
CA LEU A 52 -127.60 -43.12 -50.98
C LEU A 52 -128.34 -42.00 -50.22
N ASP A 53 -129.66 -42.14 -50.07
CA ASP A 53 -130.45 -41.34 -49.12
C ASP A 53 -130.06 -41.77 -47.67
N PRO A 54 -129.83 -40.85 -46.71
CA PRO A 54 -129.57 -41.19 -45.30
C PRO A 54 -130.63 -42.14 -44.68
N LYS A 55 -131.90 -42.04 -45.07
CA LYS A 55 -132.97 -42.97 -44.66
C LYS A 55 -132.72 -44.42 -45.14
N ARG A 56 -131.93 -44.56 -46.21
CA ARG A 56 -131.52 -45.86 -46.78
C ARG A 56 -130.32 -46.44 -46.05
N LEU A 57 -129.43 -45.62 -45.47
CA LEU A 57 -128.35 -46.10 -44.59
C LEU A 57 -128.92 -46.72 -43.31
N SER A 58 -129.83 -46.01 -42.64
CA SER A 58 -130.50 -46.51 -41.42
C SER A 58 -131.37 -47.74 -41.71
N ALA A 59 -132.13 -47.76 -42.82
CA ALA A 59 -132.90 -48.94 -43.24
C ALA A 59 -132.04 -50.17 -43.57
N ARG A 60 -130.78 -49.97 -44.02
CA ARG A 60 -129.81 -51.03 -44.32
C ARG A 60 -128.83 -51.32 -43.17
N LYS A 61 -129.07 -50.77 -41.97
CA LYS A 61 -128.18 -50.89 -40.79
C LYS A 61 -126.70 -50.62 -41.11
N ALA A 62 -126.42 -49.53 -41.82
CA ALA A 62 -125.04 -49.12 -42.08
C ALA A 62 -124.22 -49.10 -40.78
N ARG A 63 -123.01 -49.66 -40.80
CA ARG A 63 -122.05 -49.59 -39.69
C ARG A 63 -120.62 -49.54 -40.21
N LEU A 64 -119.71 -49.02 -39.41
CA LEU A 64 -118.27 -49.22 -39.58
C LEU A 64 -117.86 -50.46 -38.79
N GLU A 65 -117.03 -51.30 -39.40
CA GLU A 65 -116.21 -52.29 -38.72
C GLU A 65 -114.73 -51.84 -38.87
N GLU A 66 -113.98 -51.87 -37.77
CA GLU A 66 -112.56 -51.52 -37.69
C GLU A 66 -111.80 -52.73 -37.15
N ASP A 67 -110.62 -53.02 -37.72
CA ASP A 67 -109.80 -54.21 -37.39
C ASP A 67 -109.03 -54.05 -36.05
N GLY A 68 -109.58 -53.26 -35.12
CA GLY A 68 -108.90 -52.73 -33.93
C GLY A 68 -109.83 -52.37 -32.77
N THR A 69 -109.24 -52.04 -31.61
CA THR A 69 -109.95 -51.93 -30.31
C THR A 69 -110.30 -50.50 -29.87
N LYS A 70 -109.88 -49.47 -30.62
CA LYS A 70 -110.35 -48.09 -30.50
C LYS A 70 -111.26 -47.78 -31.70
N HIS A 71 -112.18 -46.82 -31.56
CA HIS A 71 -113.08 -46.42 -32.64
C HIS A 71 -113.01 -44.90 -32.83
N PHE A 72 -112.20 -44.45 -33.78
CA PHE A 72 -111.92 -43.02 -33.99
C PHE A 72 -113.04 -42.28 -34.72
N CYS A 73 -113.85 -42.98 -35.52
CA CYS A 73 -114.98 -42.43 -36.26
C CYS A 73 -116.23 -43.33 -36.20
N ASP A 74 -117.40 -42.71 -36.31
CA ASP A 74 -118.74 -43.34 -36.32
C ASP A 74 -119.60 -42.74 -37.45
N ILE A 75 -120.72 -43.39 -37.83
CA ILE A 75 -121.64 -42.89 -38.86
C ILE A 75 -122.92 -42.33 -38.21
N ASN A 76 -123.18 -41.05 -38.40
CA ASN A 76 -124.46 -40.44 -38.07
C ASN A 76 -125.55 -40.91 -39.06
N LEU A 77 -126.25 -42.00 -38.72
CA LEU A 77 -127.28 -42.63 -39.54
C LEU A 77 -128.47 -41.73 -39.94
N ASN A 78 -128.62 -40.55 -39.33
CA ASN A 78 -129.69 -39.61 -39.66
C ASN A 78 -129.30 -38.63 -40.79
N SER A 79 -128.02 -38.26 -40.89
CA SER A 79 -127.51 -37.31 -41.90
C SER A 79 -126.61 -37.95 -42.95
N GLY A 80 -126.04 -39.12 -42.65
CA GLY A 80 -125.06 -39.80 -43.49
C GLY A 80 -123.61 -39.35 -43.29
N ASP A 81 -123.34 -38.54 -42.27
CA ASP A 81 -122.01 -38.02 -41.97
C ASP A 81 -121.13 -39.04 -41.24
N LEU A 82 -119.87 -39.17 -41.67
CA LEU A 82 -118.78 -39.72 -40.87
C LEU A 82 -118.40 -38.67 -39.82
N VAL A 83 -118.41 -39.04 -38.54
CA VAL A 83 -118.14 -38.12 -37.41
C VAL A 83 -117.05 -38.66 -36.50
N VAL A 84 -116.20 -37.76 -35.99
CA VAL A 84 -115.10 -38.10 -35.07
C VAL A 84 -115.66 -38.55 -33.71
N ALA A 85 -115.36 -39.79 -33.31
CA ALA A 85 -115.92 -40.45 -32.15
C ALA A 85 -115.02 -40.39 -30.90
N GLU A 86 -113.69 -40.35 -31.08
CA GLU A 86 -112.67 -40.18 -30.03
C GLU A 86 -111.57 -39.20 -30.50
N ARG A 87 -110.67 -38.74 -29.61
CA ARG A 87 -109.52 -37.90 -29.98
C ARG A 87 -108.62 -38.69 -30.94
N ILE A 88 -108.34 -38.11 -32.10
CA ILE A 88 -107.31 -38.59 -33.03
C ILE A 88 -106.04 -37.83 -32.71
N ASP A 89 -104.98 -38.57 -32.42
CA ASP A 89 -103.66 -38.15 -31.91
C ASP A 89 -102.63 -38.94 -32.73
N ARG A 90 -102.03 -38.30 -33.73
CA ARG A 90 -101.24 -38.94 -34.79
C ARG A 90 -99.89 -39.40 -34.26
N GLU A 91 -99.32 -38.68 -33.31
CA GLU A 91 -98.04 -38.98 -32.67
C GLU A 91 -98.14 -40.30 -31.89
N GLN A 92 -99.23 -40.50 -31.13
CA GLN A 92 -99.49 -41.78 -30.45
C GLN A 92 -99.81 -42.93 -31.42
N LEU A 93 -100.51 -42.66 -32.52
CA LEU A 93 -100.95 -43.71 -33.46
C LEU A 93 -99.87 -44.14 -34.47
N CYS A 94 -99.05 -43.19 -34.91
CA CYS A 94 -98.15 -43.34 -36.04
C CYS A 94 -96.71 -42.87 -35.75
N GLY A 95 -96.51 -41.97 -34.78
CA GLY A 95 -95.20 -41.39 -34.47
C GLY A 95 -94.53 -40.75 -35.70
N PRO A 96 -93.23 -40.96 -35.94
CA PRO A 96 -92.51 -40.34 -37.06
C PRO A 96 -92.84 -40.94 -38.45
N ARG A 97 -93.95 -41.67 -38.61
CA ARG A 97 -94.36 -42.26 -39.89
C ARG A 97 -95.01 -41.22 -40.79
N ILE A 98 -94.37 -40.95 -41.93
CA ILE A 98 -94.79 -39.99 -42.98
C ILE A 98 -96.25 -40.18 -43.43
N SER A 99 -96.75 -41.42 -43.46
CA SER A 99 -98.15 -41.72 -43.80
C SER A 99 -98.90 -42.29 -42.59
N CYS A 100 -99.84 -41.52 -42.05
CA CYS A 100 -100.75 -41.99 -41.01
C CYS A 100 -102.17 -42.17 -41.59
N GLY A 101 -102.72 -43.39 -41.48
CA GLY A 101 -104.03 -43.66 -42.05
C GLY A 101 -104.71 -44.88 -41.45
N VAL A 102 -105.93 -44.67 -40.94
CA VAL A 102 -106.82 -45.71 -40.42
C VAL A 102 -107.65 -46.30 -41.56
N LYS A 103 -108.07 -47.56 -41.44
CA LYS A 103 -108.88 -48.25 -42.45
C LYS A 103 -110.12 -48.83 -41.80
N TYR A 104 -111.26 -48.50 -42.39
CA TYR A 104 -112.58 -48.95 -42.00
C TYR A 104 -113.21 -49.76 -43.13
N GLU A 105 -113.97 -50.79 -42.78
CA GLU A 105 -114.88 -51.46 -43.71
C GLU A 105 -116.33 -51.14 -43.31
N MET A 106 -117.03 -50.41 -44.17
CA MET A 106 -118.44 -50.06 -43.97
C MET A 106 -119.32 -51.18 -44.52
N VAL A 107 -120.18 -51.74 -43.67
CA VAL A 107 -121.13 -52.81 -44.00
C VAL A 107 -122.53 -52.24 -44.18
N LEU A 108 -123.20 -52.65 -45.26
CA LEU A 108 -124.61 -52.38 -45.57
C LEU A 108 -125.36 -53.70 -45.75
N GLU A 109 -126.51 -53.86 -45.11
CA GLU A 109 -127.33 -55.07 -45.21
C GLU A 109 -128.44 -54.95 -46.29
N SER A 110 -128.93 -56.11 -46.77
CA SER A 110 -130.06 -56.27 -47.70
C SER A 110 -130.07 -55.36 -48.96
N PRO A 111 -129.32 -55.70 -50.04
CA PRO A 111 -128.34 -56.79 -50.15
C PRO A 111 -127.07 -56.49 -49.33
N LEU A 112 -126.19 -57.48 -49.15
CA LEU A 112 -124.93 -57.27 -48.45
C LEU A 112 -123.94 -56.50 -49.36
N GLU A 113 -123.55 -55.31 -48.94
CA GLU A 113 -122.56 -54.44 -49.59
C GLU A 113 -121.46 -54.07 -48.60
N LEU A 114 -120.22 -53.97 -49.10
CA LEU A 114 -119.02 -53.66 -48.33
C LEU A 114 -118.27 -52.52 -49.04
N HIS A 115 -118.02 -51.42 -48.35
CA HIS A 115 -117.26 -50.29 -48.87
C HIS A 115 -116.05 -50.02 -47.99
N ARG A 116 -114.86 -49.96 -48.59
CA ARG A 116 -113.64 -49.59 -47.86
C ARG A 116 -113.53 -48.08 -47.75
N ILE A 117 -113.17 -47.64 -46.56
CA ILE A 117 -112.97 -46.24 -46.20
C ILE A 117 -111.56 -46.10 -45.63
N SER A 118 -110.68 -45.43 -46.36
CA SER A 118 -109.38 -45.00 -45.82
C SER A 118 -109.52 -43.60 -45.23
N LEU A 119 -109.19 -43.47 -43.94
CA LEU A 119 -109.13 -42.20 -43.25
C LEU A 119 -107.65 -41.79 -43.14
N GLN A 120 -107.21 -40.86 -43.98
CA GLN A 120 -105.87 -40.28 -43.91
C GLN A 120 -105.86 -39.21 -42.82
N ILE A 121 -104.97 -39.34 -41.83
CA ILE A 121 -104.83 -38.38 -40.75
C ILE A 121 -103.79 -37.34 -41.19
N GLN A 122 -104.20 -36.08 -41.18
CA GLN A 122 -103.36 -34.93 -41.48
C GLN A 122 -102.75 -34.37 -40.19
N ASP A 123 -101.43 -34.24 -40.23
CA ASP A 123 -100.57 -33.67 -39.19
C ASP A 123 -100.94 -32.20 -38.89
N VAL A 124 -101.03 -31.86 -37.60
CA VAL A 124 -101.34 -30.51 -37.10
C VAL A 124 -100.18 -30.02 -36.23
N ASN A 125 -99.86 -28.72 -36.26
CA ASN A 125 -98.79 -28.13 -35.44
C ASN A 125 -99.20 -28.04 -33.96
N ASP A 126 -99.24 -29.20 -33.30
CA ASP A 126 -99.77 -29.52 -31.97
C ASP A 126 -98.65 -29.62 -30.92
N ASN A 127 -97.45 -30.09 -31.33
CA ASN A 127 -96.25 -30.15 -30.50
C ASN A 127 -95.38 -28.91 -30.69
N SER A 128 -94.06 -28.98 -30.44
CA SER A 128 -93.17 -27.83 -30.56
C SER A 128 -91.71 -28.28 -30.36
N PRO A 129 -90.72 -27.58 -30.96
CA PRO A 129 -89.33 -27.99 -30.86
C PRO A 129 -88.87 -28.01 -29.39
N GLN A 130 -88.25 -29.12 -28.96
CA GLN A 130 -87.72 -29.30 -27.61
C GLN A 130 -86.28 -29.82 -27.69
N PHE A 131 -85.39 -29.24 -26.88
CA PHE A 131 -84.03 -29.74 -26.69
C PHE A 131 -84.01 -30.80 -25.58
N ALA A 132 -83.08 -31.76 -25.66
CA ALA A 132 -82.97 -32.83 -24.67
C ALA A 132 -82.43 -32.36 -23.31
N ASP A 133 -81.70 -31.24 -23.29
CA ASP A 133 -81.05 -30.64 -22.13
C ASP A 133 -81.51 -29.17 -21.97
N ASP A 134 -81.73 -28.71 -20.72
CA ASP A 134 -82.05 -27.30 -20.44
C ASP A 134 -80.90 -26.34 -20.75
N VAL A 135 -79.65 -26.84 -20.68
CA VAL A 135 -78.41 -26.08 -20.92
C VAL A 135 -77.39 -26.98 -21.62
N ILE A 136 -76.91 -26.55 -22.78
CA ILE A 136 -75.82 -27.21 -23.51
C ILE A 136 -74.50 -26.61 -23.01
N LYS A 137 -73.65 -27.43 -22.37
CA LYS A 137 -72.33 -27.00 -21.90
C LYS A 137 -71.26 -27.35 -22.93
N LEU A 138 -70.39 -26.39 -23.23
CA LEU A 138 -69.22 -26.57 -24.07
C LEU A 138 -67.98 -26.06 -23.34
N GLU A 139 -66.89 -26.82 -23.41
CA GLU A 139 -65.58 -26.42 -22.92
C GLU A 139 -64.69 -26.22 -24.14
N ILE A 140 -64.21 -24.99 -24.38
CA ILE A 140 -63.49 -24.61 -25.60
C ILE A 140 -62.24 -23.85 -25.20
N SER A 141 -61.04 -24.32 -25.58
CA SER A 141 -59.81 -23.58 -25.30
C SER A 141 -59.73 -22.31 -26.14
N GLU A 142 -59.14 -21.25 -25.59
CA GLU A 142 -58.89 -20.03 -26.37
C GLU A 142 -57.91 -20.21 -27.53
N SER A 143 -57.04 -21.21 -27.42
CA SER A 143 -56.17 -21.65 -28.52
C SER A 143 -56.93 -22.27 -29.73
N ALA A 144 -58.25 -22.50 -29.60
CA ALA A 144 -59.09 -23.02 -30.67
C ALA A 144 -59.06 -22.14 -31.91
N HIS A 145 -58.97 -22.76 -33.09
CA HIS A 145 -58.66 -22.04 -34.32
C HIS A 145 -59.92 -21.44 -34.96
N LYS A 146 -59.80 -20.24 -35.54
CA LYS A 146 -60.89 -19.65 -36.35
C LYS A 146 -61.33 -20.62 -37.46
N GLY A 147 -62.62 -20.96 -37.47
CA GLY A 147 -63.24 -21.94 -38.35
C GLY A 147 -63.46 -23.33 -37.74
N GLU A 148 -62.97 -23.57 -36.52
CA GLU A 148 -63.25 -24.78 -35.75
C GLU A 148 -64.74 -24.89 -35.36
N ARG A 149 -65.22 -26.13 -35.19
CA ARG A 149 -66.65 -26.44 -35.14
C ARG A 149 -67.01 -27.36 -33.99
N PHE A 150 -68.08 -27.00 -33.29
CA PHE A 150 -68.60 -27.70 -32.12
C PHE A 150 -70.02 -28.19 -32.45
N PRO A 151 -70.28 -29.50 -32.51
CA PRO A 151 -71.60 -30.02 -32.85
C PRO A 151 -72.60 -29.73 -31.74
N ILE A 152 -73.84 -29.37 -32.11
CA ILE A 152 -74.92 -29.06 -31.17
C ILE A 152 -76.03 -30.10 -31.33
N ASN A 153 -76.54 -30.60 -30.20
CA ASN A 153 -77.66 -31.53 -30.15
C ASN A 153 -78.88 -30.94 -30.89
N GLU A 154 -79.50 -31.72 -31.79
CA GLU A 154 -80.69 -31.29 -32.51
C GLU A 154 -81.92 -31.20 -31.57
N ALA A 155 -82.79 -30.23 -31.84
CA ALA A 155 -84.09 -30.15 -31.20
C ALA A 155 -85.01 -31.22 -31.81
N HIS A 156 -85.73 -31.94 -30.96
CA HIS A 156 -86.75 -32.89 -31.40
C HIS A 156 -88.11 -32.20 -31.48
N ASP A 157 -88.89 -32.55 -32.50
CA ASP A 157 -90.32 -32.27 -32.57
C ASP A 157 -91.05 -33.54 -32.99
N ALA A 158 -92.29 -33.71 -32.54
CA ALA A 158 -93.07 -34.91 -32.80
C ALA A 158 -93.88 -34.82 -34.10
N ASP A 159 -94.24 -33.61 -34.49
CA ASP A 159 -94.96 -33.26 -35.71
C ASP A 159 -94.08 -33.49 -36.96
N ILE A 160 -94.66 -33.75 -38.13
CA ILE A 160 -93.91 -34.18 -39.32
C ILE A 160 -93.94 -33.18 -40.49
N GLY A 161 -93.00 -33.35 -41.43
CA GLY A 161 -92.99 -32.62 -42.70
C GLY A 161 -92.64 -31.14 -42.55
N GLN A 162 -93.64 -30.26 -42.57
CA GLN A 162 -93.47 -28.81 -42.40
C GLN A 162 -93.59 -28.36 -40.94
N ASN A 163 -94.34 -29.10 -40.12
CA ASN A 163 -94.52 -28.84 -38.69
C ASN A 163 -93.31 -29.34 -37.86
N ALA A 164 -92.51 -30.26 -38.40
CA ALA A 164 -91.18 -30.58 -37.88
C ALA A 164 -90.22 -29.37 -37.90
N VAL A 165 -89.18 -29.36 -37.05
CA VAL A 165 -88.17 -28.28 -36.93
C VAL A 165 -87.61 -27.82 -38.30
N GLN A 166 -87.91 -26.58 -38.68
CA GLN A 166 -87.48 -26.03 -39.97
C GLN A 166 -86.24 -25.15 -39.91
N SER A 167 -85.94 -24.52 -38.78
CA SER A 167 -84.78 -23.65 -38.65
C SER A 167 -84.23 -23.59 -37.24
N TYR A 168 -82.94 -23.26 -37.14
CA TYR A 168 -82.31 -22.84 -35.89
C TYR A 168 -81.78 -21.42 -36.08
N SER A 169 -81.84 -20.63 -35.03
CA SER A 169 -81.28 -19.28 -34.98
C SER A 169 -80.52 -19.09 -33.68
N LEU A 170 -79.28 -18.61 -33.79
CA LEU A 170 -78.43 -18.30 -32.65
C LEU A 170 -78.51 -16.80 -32.35
N GLN A 171 -78.48 -16.47 -31.06
CA GLN A 171 -78.36 -15.09 -30.61
C GLN A 171 -77.09 -14.43 -31.18
N ARG A 172 -77.26 -13.23 -31.74
CA ARG A 172 -76.15 -12.42 -32.26
C ARG A 172 -75.13 -12.16 -31.14
N ASN A 173 -73.88 -12.54 -31.42
CA ASN A 173 -72.72 -12.42 -30.55
C ASN A 173 -71.48 -12.17 -31.43
N ASP A 174 -70.31 -11.97 -30.81
CA ASP A 174 -69.09 -11.51 -31.50
C ASP A 174 -68.06 -12.62 -31.81
N HIS A 175 -68.32 -13.87 -31.41
CA HIS A 175 -67.34 -14.97 -31.50
C HIS A 175 -67.83 -16.20 -32.28
N PHE A 176 -69.12 -16.51 -32.26
CA PHE A 176 -69.68 -17.75 -32.79
C PHE A 176 -70.81 -17.52 -33.79
N VAL A 177 -70.78 -18.27 -34.90
CA VAL A 177 -71.86 -18.34 -35.90
C VAL A 177 -72.43 -19.75 -35.93
N LEU A 178 -73.75 -19.89 -36.05
CA LEU A 178 -74.40 -21.18 -36.23
C LEU A 178 -74.47 -21.54 -37.72
N ASN A 179 -73.94 -22.70 -38.06
CA ASN A 179 -74.05 -23.30 -39.39
C ASN A 179 -75.05 -24.47 -39.31
N VAL A 180 -76.14 -24.41 -40.08
CA VAL A 180 -77.24 -25.39 -40.01
C VAL A 180 -77.15 -26.37 -41.18
N HIS A 181 -77.14 -27.66 -40.85
CA HIS A 181 -77.07 -28.75 -41.80
C HIS A 181 -78.38 -29.56 -41.83
N THR A 182 -78.64 -30.24 -42.95
CA THR A 182 -79.85 -31.05 -43.15
C THR A 182 -79.42 -32.49 -43.39
N ASN A 183 -79.93 -33.40 -42.55
CA ASN A 183 -79.72 -34.83 -42.64
C ASN A 183 -80.46 -35.43 -43.85
N ARG A 184 -80.06 -36.64 -44.26
CA ARG A 184 -80.67 -37.34 -45.41
C ARG A 184 -82.17 -37.61 -45.22
N ASP A 185 -82.58 -37.73 -43.97
CA ASP A 185 -83.95 -38.02 -43.54
C ASP A 185 -84.78 -36.73 -43.33
N GLY A 186 -84.25 -35.56 -43.70
CA GLY A 186 -84.94 -34.26 -43.66
C GLY A 186 -84.79 -33.47 -42.35
N GLY A 187 -84.43 -34.14 -41.24
CA GLY A 187 -84.09 -33.50 -39.97
C GLY A 187 -82.92 -32.52 -40.08
N LYS A 188 -82.80 -31.58 -39.15
CA LYS A 188 -81.80 -30.49 -39.20
C LYS A 188 -81.05 -30.40 -37.88
N TYR A 189 -79.74 -30.20 -37.97
CA TYR A 189 -78.83 -30.07 -36.84
C TYR A 189 -77.92 -28.85 -37.01
N GLY A 190 -77.31 -28.39 -35.90
CA GLY A 190 -76.44 -27.23 -35.87
C GLY A 190 -74.98 -27.57 -35.56
N GLU A 191 -74.06 -26.86 -36.20
CA GLU A 191 -72.66 -26.75 -35.77
C GLU A 191 -72.39 -25.30 -35.37
N LEU A 192 -71.87 -25.10 -34.16
CA LEU A 192 -71.39 -23.80 -33.70
C LEU A 192 -69.97 -23.61 -34.24
N VAL A 193 -69.73 -22.56 -35.00
CA VAL A 193 -68.44 -22.28 -35.67
C VAL A 193 -67.79 -21.05 -35.05
N LEU A 194 -66.52 -21.17 -34.66
CA LEU A 194 -65.75 -20.06 -34.10
C LEU A 194 -65.31 -19.09 -35.21
N GLU A 195 -65.90 -17.90 -35.27
CA GLU A 195 -65.54 -16.86 -36.23
C GLU A 195 -64.48 -15.88 -35.70
N LYS A 196 -64.36 -15.68 -34.39
CA LYS A 196 -63.32 -14.86 -33.77
C LYS A 196 -62.71 -15.62 -32.60
N GLU A 197 -61.38 -15.61 -32.52
CA GLU A 197 -60.60 -16.14 -31.39
C GLU A 197 -61.20 -15.71 -30.04
N LEU A 198 -61.14 -16.63 -29.06
CA LEU A 198 -61.49 -16.36 -27.67
C LEU A 198 -60.27 -15.78 -26.94
N ASP A 199 -60.51 -15.26 -25.76
CA ASP A 199 -59.54 -14.55 -24.90
C ASP A 199 -60.13 -14.67 -23.49
N ARG A 200 -59.55 -15.54 -22.65
CA ARG A 200 -60.09 -15.94 -21.35
C ARG A 200 -59.86 -14.83 -20.32
N GLU A 201 -58.73 -14.14 -20.39
CA GLU A 201 -58.36 -12.97 -19.58
C GLU A 201 -59.34 -11.83 -19.79
N GLN A 202 -59.84 -11.67 -21.02
CA GLN A 202 -60.96 -10.78 -21.34
C GLN A 202 -62.31 -11.36 -20.91
N LYS A 203 -62.57 -12.66 -21.14
CA LYS A 203 -63.89 -13.26 -20.88
C LYS A 203 -63.92 -14.79 -20.75
N GLN A 204 -63.79 -15.27 -19.50
CA GLN A 204 -63.89 -16.68 -19.08
C GLN A 204 -65.18 -17.44 -19.50
N GLU A 205 -66.33 -16.78 -19.66
CA GLU A 205 -67.61 -17.43 -19.97
C GLU A 205 -68.39 -16.73 -21.11
N VAL A 206 -68.96 -17.51 -22.04
CA VAL A 206 -69.83 -17.02 -23.12
C VAL A 206 -71.16 -17.78 -23.12
N THR A 207 -72.23 -17.09 -22.74
CA THR A 207 -73.61 -17.58 -22.82
C THR A 207 -74.29 -17.12 -24.12
N LEU A 208 -74.95 -18.05 -24.81
CA LEU A 208 -75.64 -17.82 -26.09
C LEU A 208 -77.03 -18.47 -26.03
N LEU A 209 -78.08 -17.77 -26.45
CA LEU A 209 -79.40 -18.38 -26.66
C LEU A 209 -79.48 -19.02 -28.06
N LEU A 210 -79.88 -20.28 -28.12
CA LEU A 210 -80.20 -20.99 -29.37
C LEU A 210 -81.72 -21.24 -29.42
N THR A 211 -82.34 -20.87 -30.54
CA THR A 211 -83.78 -21.04 -30.76
C THR A 211 -84.03 -21.97 -31.96
N ALA A 212 -84.69 -23.10 -31.73
CA ALA A 212 -85.24 -23.97 -32.77
C ALA A 212 -86.68 -23.55 -33.09
N VAL A 213 -87.07 -23.57 -34.37
CA VAL A 213 -88.37 -23.08 -34.84
C VAL A 213 -88.95 -24.03 -35.89
N ASP A 214 -90.23 -24.36 -35.75
CA ASP A 214 -90.99 -25.13 -36.74
C ASP A 214 -91.33 -24.33 -38.02
N GLY A 215 -92.06 -24.94 -38.96
CA GLY A 215 -92.63 -24.28 -40.13
C GLY A 215 -94.15 -24.25 -40.14
N GLY A 216 -94.81 -24.52 -39.02
CA GLY A 216 -96.25 -24.65 -38.91
C GLY A 216 -97.00 -23.32 -38.80
N THR A 217 -98.33 -23.42 -38.73
CA THR A 217 -99.22 -22.25 -38.55
C THR A 217 -100.29 -22.53 -37.49
N PRO A 218 -100.25 -21.92 -36.28
CA PRO A 218 -99.24 -20.98 -35.81
C PRO A 218 -97.86 -21.62 -35.62
N GLN A 219 -96.81 -20.85 -35.91
CA GLN A 219 -95.41 -21.26 -35.71
C GLN A 219 -95.06 -21.25 -34.22
N ARG A 220 -94.29 -22.24 -33.78
CA ARG A 220 -93.81 -22.42 -32.40
C ARG A 220 -92.29 -22.60 -32.39
N SER A 221 -91.69 -22.54 -31.20
CA SER A 221 -90.24 -22.52 -31.03
C SER A 221 -89.80 -23.02 -29.66
N GLY A 222 -88.71 -23.79 -29.63
CA GLY A 222 -87.97 -24.15 -28.42
C GLY A 222 -86.70 -23.31 -28.27
N THR A 223 -86.25 -23.10 -27.03
CA THR A 223 -85.02 -22.37 -26.73
C THR A 223 -84.15 -23.14 -25.74
N VAL A 224 -82.84 -23.15 -25.98
CA VAL A 224 -81.83 -23.69 -25.05
C VAL A 224 -80.69 -22.68 -24.87
N VAL A 225 -80.09 -22.65 -23.69
CA VAL A 225 -78.89 -21.84 -23.43
C VAL A 225 -77.66 -22.69 -23.71
N ILE A 226 -76.80 -22.23 -24.61
CA ILE A 226 -75.42 -22.72 -24.73
C ILE A 226 -74.58 -21.93 -23.74
N HIS A 227 -73.88 -22.63 -22.85
CA HIS A 227 -72.91 -22.06 -21.92
C HIS A 227 -71.52 -22.57 -22.29
N VAL A 228 -70.70 -21.68 -22.86
CA VAL A 228 -69.30 -21.95 -23.21
C VAL A 228 -68.43 -21.49 -22.05
N THR A 229 -67.69 -22.43 -21.45
CA THR A 229 -66.57 -22.14 -20.56
C THR A 229 -65.29 -22.09 -21.40
N VAL A 230 -64.54 -21.00 -21.31
CA VAL A 230 -63.27 -20.85 -22.03
C VAL A 230 -62.17 -21.56 -21.23
N LEU A 231 -61.46 -22.51 -21.85
CA LEU A 231 -60.36 -23.22 -21.22
C LEU A 231 -59.02 -22.51 -21.46
N ASP A 232 -58.34 -22.28 -20.35
CA ASP A 232 -57.01 -21.67 -20.26
C ASP A 232 -55.97 -22.33 -21.17
N ALA A 233 -55.20 -21.51 -21.89
CA ALA A 233 -54.00 -21.91 -22.62
C ALA A 233 -52.82 -20.99 -22.25
N ASN A 234 -51.62 -21.56 -22.11
CA ASN A 234 -50.43 -20.82 -21.69
C ASN A 234 -49.88 -19.92 -22.83
N ASP A 235 -50.54 -18.79 -23.09
CA ASP A 235 -50.22 -17.86 -24.18
C ASP A 235 -49.63 -16.51 -23.71
N ASN A 236 -49.84 -16.15 -22.44
CA ASN A 236 -49.13 -15.06 -21.78
C ASN A 236 -47.73 -15.51 -21.32
N ILE A 237 -46.95 -14.57 -20.78
CA ILE A 237 -45.60 -14.83 -20.25
C ILE A 237 -45.41 -14.08 -18.92
N PRO A 238 -44.54 -14.54 -18.00
CA PRO A 238 -44.39 -13.87 -16.72
C PRO A 238 -43.82 -12.46 -16.86
N ILE A 239 -44.57 -11.40 -16.56
CA ILE A 239 -44.10 -10.01 -16.71
C ILE A 239 -43.49 -9.50 -15.40
N PHE A 240 -42.21 -9.14 -15.42
CA PHE A 240 -41.54 -8.51 -14.27
C PHE A 240 -42.06 -7.08 -14.00
N SER A 241 -42.18 -6.71 -12.72
CA SER A 241 -42.62 -5.37 -12.30
C SER A 241 -41.63 -4.24 -12.62
N GLN A 242 -40.37 -4.58 -12.97
CA GLN A 242 -39.31 -3.64 -13.39
C GLN A 242 -38.37 -4.33 -14.39
N ASP A 243 -37.95 -3.61 -15.44
CA ASP A 243 -36.93 -4.08 -16.41
C ASP A 243 -35.54 -4.23 -15.76
N VAL A 244 -35.24 -3.34 -14.81
CA VAL A 244 -33.97 -3.28 -14.08
C VAL A 244 -34.22 -2.83 -12.64
N TYR A 245 -34.02 -3.73 -11.70
CA TYR A 245 -33.96 -3.41 -10.26
C TYR A 245 -32.56 -2.85 -9.94
N LYS A 246 -32.47 -1.84 -9.07
CA LYS A 246 -31.21 -1.26 -8.59
C LYS A 246 -31.17 -1.23 -7.07
N VAL A 247 -30.09 -1.71 -6.47
CA VAL A 247 -29.90 -1.78 -5.02
C VAL A 247 -28.47 -1.36 -4.67
N SER A 248 -28.32 -0.58 -3.60
CA SER A 248 -27.03 -0.28 -2.97
C SER A 248 -26.81 -1.19 -1.75
N LEU A 249 -25.65 -1.83 -1.63
CA LEU A 249 -25.36 -2.81 -0.56
C LEU A 249 -23.95 -2.59 0.04
N PRO A 250 -23.80 -2.36 1.35
CA PRO A 250 -22.48 -2.33 1.99
C PRO A 250 -21.76 -3.67 1.87
N GLU A 251 -20.44 -3.65 1.63
CA GLU A 251 -19.66 -4.89 1.50
C GLU A 251 -19.61 -5.71 2.79
N ASN A 252 -19.55 -5.03 3.94
CA ASN A 252 -19.60 -5.65 5.26
C ASN A 252 -20.99 -6.21 5.66
N SER A 253 -21.92 -6.33 4.71
CA SER A 253 -23.25 -6.90 4.93
C SER A 253 -23.16 -8.37 5.38
N PRO A 254 -23.86 -8.76 6.46
CA PRO A 254 -23.81 -10.14 6.94
C PRO A 254 -24.50 -11.11 5.96
N LEU A 255 -24.03 -12.35 5.92
CA LEU A 255 -24.64 -13.43 5.15
C LEU A 255 -26.11 -13.62 5.55
N GLY A 256 -26.98 -13.86 4.56
CA GLY A 256 -28.42 -13.89 4.72
C GLY A 256 -29.12 -12.53 4.56
N THR A 257 -28.39 -11.42 4.39
CA THR A 257 -28.99 -10.11 4.09
C THR A 257 -29.83 -10.18 2.81
N ILE A 258 -31.08 -9.70 2.88
CA ILE A 258 -31.97 -9.59 1.72
C ILE A 258 -31.54 -8.37 0.91
N ILE A 259 -31.20 -8.60 -0.36
CA ILE A 259 -30.73 -7.57 -1.29
C ILE A 259 -31.92 -6.99 -2.05
N ALA A 260 -32.72 -7.86 -2.66
CA ALA A 260 -33.87 -7.48 -3.46
C ALA A 260 -34.99 -8.52 -3.34
N THR A 261 -36.20 -8.13 -3.70
CA THR A 261 -37.28 -9.06 -4.03
C THR A 261 -37.74 -8.73 -5.43
N VAL A 262 -37.40 -9.58 -6.40
CA VAL A 262 -37.97 -9.46 -7.74
C VAL A 262 -39.41 -9.98 -7.72
N ARG A 263 -40.27 -9.40 -8.54
CA ARG A 263 -41.62 -9.90 -8.75
C ARG A 263 -41.96 -9.89 -10.23
N ALA A 264 -42.45 -11.02 -10.71
CA ALA A 264 -43.20 -11.13 -11.95
C ALA A 264 -44.64 -11.55 -11.65
N THR A 265 -45.51 -11.35 -12.64
CA THR A 265 -46.91 -11.77 -12.63
C THR A 265 -47.26 -12.28 -14.01
N ASP A 266 -47.87 -13.45 -14.07
CA ASP A 266 -48.55 -13.94 -15.27
C ASP A 266 -50.06 -13.62 -15.20
N ALA A 267 -50.77 -13.84 -16.31
CA ALA A 267 -52.21 -13.64 -16.44
C ALA A 267 -53.02 -14.97 -16.45
N ASP A 268 -52.38 -16.04 -16.91
CA ASP A 268 -52.97 -17.37 -17.08
C ASP A 268 -53.40 -18.02 -15.74
N GLU A 269 -54.18 -19.11 -15.79
CA GLU A 269 -54.75 -19.78 -14.61
C GLU A 269 -53.88 -20.91 -14.06
N GLY A 270 -53.89 -21.04 -12.72
CA GLY A 270 -53.35 -22.20 -12.02
C GLY A 270 -51.87 -22.44 -12.35
N ALA A 271 -51.57 -23.60 -12.94
CA ALA A 271 -50.20 -24.00 -13.26
C ALA A 271 -49.56 -23.14 -14.36
N ASN A 272 -50.35 -22.55 -15.26
CA ASN A 272 -49.84 -21.63 -16.27
C ASN A 272 -49.53 -20.28 -15.61
N GLY A 273 -50.39 -19.83 -14.68
CA GLY A 273 -50.14 -18.64 -13.85
C GLY A 273 -49.03 -18.76 -12.77
N ASP A 274 -48.59 -19.97 -12.43
CA ASP A 274 -47.66 -20.24 -11.33
C ASP A 274 -46.19 -19.92 -11.70
N VAL A 275 -45.78 -18.68 -11.42
CA VAL A 275 -44.41 -18.19 -11.71
C VAL A 275 -43.35 -18.75 -10.74
N ILE A 276 -42.30 -19.33 -11.30
CA ILE A 276 -41.06 -19.77 -10.64
C ILE A 276 -39.89 -18.88 -11.10
N TYR A 277 -39.00 -18.52 -10.19
CA TYR A 277 -37.81 -17.70 -10.46
C TYR A 277 -36.55 -18.57 -10.49
N ASP A 278 -35.61 -18.25 -11.38
CA ASP A 278 -34.27 -18.86 -11.42
C ASP A 278 -33.20 -17.82 -11.78
N LEU A 279 -31.95 -18.07 -11.40
CA LEU A 279 -30.83 -17.29 -11.89
C LEU A 279 -30.51 -17.76 -13.31
N GLY A 280 -30.26 -16.81 -14.22
CA GLY A 280 -29.90 -17.12 -15.60
C GLY A 280 -28.52 -17.79 -15.71
N ARG A 281 -27.93 -17.76 -16.91
CA ARG A 281 -26.52 -18.17 -17.10
C ARG A 281 -25.54 -17.15 -16.48
N VAL A 282 -25.44 -17.18 -15.15
CA VAL A 282 -24.40 -16.54 -14.33
C VAL A 282 -23.22 -17.51 -14.13
N SER A 283 -22.05 -16.99 -13.75
CA SER A 283 -20.90 -17.83 -13.39
C SER A 283 -21.14 -18.57 -12.07
N GLU A 284 -20.35 -19.63 -11.82
CA GLU A 284 -20.42 -20.35 -10.54
C GLU A 284 -19.98 -19.47 -9.36
N GLU A 285 -19.12 -18.46 -9.57
CA GLU A 285 -18.77 -17.47 -8.53
C GLU A 285 -20.02 -16.71 -8.06
N LEU A 286 -20.82 -16.18 -9.00
CA LEU A 286 -22.04 -15.43 -8.69
C LEU A 286 -23.09 -16.27 -7.94
N LYS A 287 -23.15 -17.59 -8.17
CA LYS A 287 -24.04 -18.50 -7.43
C LYS A 287 -23.58 -18.76 -5.99
N ASN A 288 -22.27 -18.66 -5.73
CA ASN A 288 -21.73 -18.74 -4.36
C ASN A 288 -21.94 -17.42 -3.61
N LEU A 289 -21.94 -16.29 -4.31
CA LEU A 289 -22.16 -14.96 -3.74
C LEU A 289 -23.64 -14.66 -3.49
N PHE A 290 -24.54 -15.04 -4.39
CA PHE A 290 -25.95 -14.65 -4.38
C PHE A 290 -26.88 -15.86 -4.53
N HIS A 291 -27.81 -16.01 -3.59
CA HIS A 291 -28.88 -17.00 -3.62
C HIS A 291 -30.21 -16.33 -4.00
N LEU A 292 -31.08 -17.07 -4.69
CA LEU A 292 -32.42 -16.66 -5.08
C LEU A 292 -33.42 -17.74 -4.65
N ASP A 293 -34.41 -17.37 -3.84
CA ASP A 293 -35.53 -18.26 -3.54
C ASP A 293 -36.50 -18.31 -4.74
N SER A 294 -36.64 -19.51 -5.31
CA SER A 294 -37.35 -19.73 -6.57
C SER A 294 -38.87 -19.58 -6.51
N LYS A 295 -39.47 -19.39 -5.33
CA LYS A 295 -40.93 -19.20 -5.16
C LYS A 295 -41.30 -17.79 -4.74
N THR A 296 -40.44 -17.13 -3.97
CA THR A 296 -40.70 -15.80 -3.40
C THR A 296 -40.02 -14.67 -4.16
N GLY A 297 -39.06 -14.97 -5.05
CA GLY A 297 -38.27 -13.97 -5.78
C GLY A 297 -37.29 -13.20 -4.90
N VAL A 298 -37.06 -13.66 -3.66
CA VAL A 298 -36.14 -13.03 -2.70
C VAL A 298 -34.69 -13.38 -3.06
N ILE A 299 -33.86 -12.37 -3.30
CA ILE A 299 -32.42 -12.49 -3.50
C ILE A 299 -31.72 -12.15 -2.19
N ASN A 300 -30.89 -13.05 -1.69
CA ASN A 300 -30.13 -12.89 -0.45
C ASN A 300 -28.63 -13.18 -0.64
N LEU A 301 -27.82 -12.48 0.14
CA LEU A 301 -26.37 -12.61 0.16
C LEU A 301 -25.96 -13.97 0.74
N ALA A 302 -25.21 -14.77 -0.01
CA ALA A 302 -24.80 -16.13 0.34
C ALA A 302 -23.29 -16.24 0.61
N GLY A 303 -22.47 -15.40 -0.03
CA GLY A 303 -21.03 -15.29 0.17
C GLY A 303 -20.59 -13.86 0.55
N PRO A 304 -19.34 -13.67 1.00
CA PRO A 304 -18.78 -12.35 1.26
C PRO A 304 -18.60 -11.56 -0.04
N ILE A 305 -18.70 -10.24 0.04
CA ILE A 305 -18.49 -9.29 -1.06
C ILE A 305 -17.45 -8.26 -0.63
N ASP A 306 -16.73 -7.71 -1.61
CA ASP A 306 -15.52 -6.88 -1.45
C ASP A 306 -15.56 -5.80 -2.55
N TYR A 307 -15.57 -4.52 -2.16
CA TYR A 307 -15.70 -3.38 -3.08
C TYR A 307 -14.43 -3.20 -3.93
N GLU A 308 -13.27 -3.47 -3.35
CA GLU A 308 -11.95 -3.44 -3.98
C GLU A 308 -11.75 -4.55 -5.04
N GLU A 309 -12.41 -5.70 -4.88
CA GLU A 309 -12.50 -6.75 -5.90
C GLU A 309 -13.54 -6.42 -6.97
N GLN A 310 -14.81 -6.18 -6.61
CA GLN A 310 -15.87 -5.90 -7.58
C GLN A 310 -16.97 -4.98 -7.03
N PRO A 311 -16.97 -3.68 -7.40
CA PRO A 311 -17.93 -2.72 -6.85
C PRO A 311 -19.33 -2.79 -7.47
N ILE A 312 -19.55 -3.53 -8.58
CA ILE A 312 -20.87 -3.65 -9.22
C ILE A 312 -21.10 -5.07 -9.75
N TYR A 313 -22.26 -5.67 -9.40
CA TYR A 313 -22.71 -6.96 -9.93
C TYR A 313 -23.98 -6.81 -10.79
N GLU A 314 -24.00 -7.42 -11.99
CA GLU A 314 -25.21 -7.60 -12.81
C GLU A 314 -25.70 -9.05 -12.66
N LEU A 315 -26.78 -9.25 -11.90
CA LEU A 315 -27.52 -10.51 -11.90
C LEU A 315 -28.60 -10.47 -12.99
N ARG A 316 -28.76 -11.57 -13.71
CA ARG A 316 -29.89 -11.80 -14.62
C ARG A 316 -30.80 -12.84 -14.00
N VAL A 317 -32.02 -12.43 -13.68
CA VAL A 317 -33.04 -13.30 -13.13
C VAL A 317 -34.02 -13.62 -14.24
N LEU A 318 -34.42 -14.88 -14.34
CA LEU A 318 -35.51 -15.31 -15.21
C LEU A 318 -36.76 -15.62 -14.37
N ALA A 319 -37.92 -15.35 -14.94
CA ALA A 319 -39.19 -15.85 -14.46
C ALA A 319 -39.70 -16.85 -15.50
N LYS A 320 -40.28 -17.96 -15.03
CA LYS A 320 -40.82 -19.05 -15.84
C LYS A 320 -42.17 -19.46 -15.28
N ASP A 321 -43.14 -19.66 -16.15
CA ASP A 321 -44.44 -20.28 -15.86
C ASP A 321 -44.32 -21.82 -15.63
N GLY A 322 -45.47 -22.50 -15.48
CA GLY A 322 -45.53 -23.96 -15.47
C GLY A 322 -45.17 -24.60 -16.81
N ALA A 323 -45.75 -24.15 -17.93
CA ALA A 323 -45.66 -24.86 -19.21
C ALA A 323 -44.29 -24.75 -19.91
N GLY A 324 -43.66 -23.58 -19.91
CA GLY A 324 -42.33 -23.39 -20.50
C GLY A 324 -41.90 -21.97 -20.89
N LEU A 325 -42.76 -20.95 -20.88
CA LEU A 325 -42.40 -19.62 -21.36
C LEU A 325 -41.61 -18.84 -20.29
N VAL A 326 -40.82 -17.87 -20.76
CA VAL A 326 -39.81 -17.20 -19.93
C VAL A 326 -39.68 -15.71 -20.24
N SER A 327 -39.41 -14.94 -19.19
CA SER A 327 -38.96 -13.56 -19.30
C SER A 327 -37.68 -13.35 -18.48
N TYR A 328 -37.05 -12.18 -18.65
CA TYR A 328 -35.79 -11.83 -18.00
C TYR A 328 -35.83 -10.40 -17.45
N THR A 329 -35.27 -10.20 -16.26
CA THR A 329 -34.97 -8.89 -15.68
C THR A 329 -33.50 -8.82 -15.25
N LYS A 330 -33.01 -7.60 -15.00
CA LYS A 330 -31.70 -7.37 -14.40
C LYS A 330 -31.83 -6.88 -12.96
N VAL A 331 -30.94 -7.35 -12.10
CA VAL A 331 -30.69 -6.73 -10.79
C VAL A 331 -29.26 -6.21 -10.81
N LEU A 332 -29.12 -4.89 -10.71
CA LEU A 332 -27.84 -4.21 -10.56
C LEU A 332 -27.61 -3.94 -9.08
N ILE A 333 -26.58 -4.56 -8.52
CA ILE A 333 -26.15 -4.38 -7.14
C ILE A 333 -24.91 -3.49 -7.17
N ASP A 334 -25.03 -2.31 -6.58
CA ASP A 334 -24.00 -1.28 -6.45
C ASP A 334 -23.41 -1.43 -5.04
N ILE A 335 -22.16 -1.86 -4.92
CA ILE A 335 -21.53 -2.09 -3.62
C ILE A 335 -21.10 -0.74 -3.05
N THR A 336 -21.34 -0.50 -1.76
CA THR A 336 -20.92 0.74 -1.10
C THR A 336 -19.74 0.51 -0.18
N ASP A 337 -18.57 0.96 -0.65
CA ASP A 337 -17.32 1.25 0.08
C ASP A 337 -17.53 1.61 1.57
N ILE A 338 -16.95 0.79 2.45
CA ILE A 338 -16.84 0.97 3.90
C ILE A 338 -15.36 1.03 4.27
N ASN A 339 -14.98 1.93 5.18
CA ASN A 339 -13.58 2.09 5.60
C ASN A 339 -13.05 0.85 6.35
N ASP A 340 -12.40 -0.05 5.64
CA ASP A 340 -12.08 -1.44 6.00
C ASP A 340 -10.58 -1.72 5.88
N ASN A 341 -9.90 -1.14 4.88
CA ASN A 341 -8.45 -1.17 4.79
C ASN A 341 -7.84 -0.01 5.57
N ALA A 342 -6.62 -0.23 6.09
CA ALA A 342 -5.87 0.80 6.80
C ALA A 342 -4.71 1.32 5.93
N PRO A 343 -4.38 2.62 5.97
CA PRO A 343 -3.45 3.23 5.03
C PRO A 343 -2.03 2.67 5.15
N VAL A 344 -1.52 2.10 4.06
CA VAL A 344 -0.25 1.36 4.03
C VAL A 344 0.93 2.28 3.72
N ILE A 345 1.90 2.36 4.64
CA ILE A 345 3.12 3.17 4.50
C ILE A 345 4.21 2.40 3.74
N LEU A 346 4.46 2.77 2.48
CA LEU A 346 5.53 2.21 1.65
C LEU A 346 6.73 3.18 1.56
N ILE A 347 7.88 2.74 2.04
CA ILE A 347 9.15 3.43 1.82
C ILE A 347 9.61 3.07 0.40
N LYS A 348 9.78 4.08 -0.46
CA LYS A 348 10.21 3.90 -1.87
C LYS A 348 11.70 4.15 -2.03
N THR A 349 12.25 5.07 -1.26
CA THR A 349 13.69 5.38 -1.21
C THR A 349 14.02 5.85 0.19
N LEU A 350 15.17 5.43 0.72
CA LEU A 350 15.66 5.82 2.03
C LEU A 350 17.19 5.76 2.02
N THR A 351 17.81 6.87 2.40
CA THR A 351 19.23 6.89 2.76
C THR A 351 19.36 6.37 4.19
N SER A 352 20.05 5.24 4.40
CA SER A 352 20.17 4.60 5.73
C SER A 352 21.06 5.39 6.70
N THR A 353 21.94 6.23 6.15
CA THR A 353 23.03 6.89 6.88
C THR A 353 23.28 8.25 6.25
N ILE A 354 23.18 9.33 7.02
CA ILE A 354 23.35 10.72 6.55
C ILE A 354 24.46 11.43 7.32
N PRO A 355 25.29 12.28 6.68
CA PRO A 355 26.31 13.05 7.39
C PRO A 355 25.67 14.13 8.26
N GLU A 356 26.28 14.46 9.40
CA GLU A 356 25.72 15.46 10.32
C GLU A 356 25.77 16.89 9.77
N ASN A 357 26.81 17.23 9.01
CA ASN A 357 26.96 18.50 8.29
C ASN A 357 25.94 18.72 7.15
N VAL A 358 24.88 17.92 7.09
CA VAL A 358 23.80 18.03 6.13
C VAL A 358 22.95 19.27 6.39
N LEU A 359 22.73 20.08 5.35
CA LEU A 359 21.95 21.31 5.51
C LEU A 359 20.46 21.02 5.81
N PRO A 360 19.80 21.84 6.65
CA PRO A 360 18.36 21.75 6.89
C PRO A 360 17.54 21.81 5.60
N GLY A 361 16.58 20.89 5.45
CA GLY A 361 15.74 20.76 4.26
C GLY A 361 16.24 19.75 3.22
N THR A 362 17.33 19.04 3.48
CA THR A 362 17.84 17.96 2.61
C THR A 362 16.92 16.73 2.69
N GLU A 363 16.67 16.09 1.54
CA GLU A 363 15.84 14.86 1.45
C GLU A 363 16.62 13.61 1.90
N VAL A 364 16.04 12.90 2.87
CA VAL A 364 16.55 11.66 3.45
C VAL A 364 15.86 10.44 2.84
N GLY A 365 14.60 10.58 2.40
CA GLY A 365 13.86 9.49 1.78
C GLY A 365 12.50 9.89 1.22
N ILE A 366 11.96 9.01 0.38
CA ILE A 366 10.66 9.16 -0.28
C ILE A 366 9.72 8.07 0.25
N ILE A 367 8.61 8.51 0.83
CA ILE A 367 7.54 7.68 1.37
C ILE A 367 6.32 7.84 0.47
N ASN A 368 5.53 6.79 0.32
CA ASN A 368 4.28 6.78 -0.44
C ASN A 368 3.24 6.03 0.38
N VAL A 369 2.11 6.69 0.65
CA VAL A 369 1.02 6.09 1.43
C VAL A 369 -0.14 5.76 0.51
N GLN A 370 -0.55 4.49 0.54
CA GLN A 370 -1.62 3.97 -0.30
C GLN A 370 -2.69 3.37 0.58
N ASP A 371 -3.92 3.81 0.35
CA ASP A 371 -5.09 3.08 0.80
C ASP A 371 -5.75 2.36 -0.37
N LYS A 372 -6.48 1.29 -0.08
CA LYS A 372 -7.25 0.59 -1.10
C LYS A 372 -8.60 1.24 -1.30
N ASP A 373 -9.32 1.49 -0.21
CA ASP A 373 -10.67 2.07 -0.11
C ASP A 373 -10.81 3.31 -0.99
N SER A 374 -12.04 3.74 -1.32
CA SER A 374 -12.30 4.83 -2.26
C SER A 374 -12.80 6.12 -1.57
N GLY A 375 -13.23 7.11 -2.37
CA GLY A 375 -13.80 8.37 -1.86
C GLY A 375 -12.93 9.09 -0.82
N GLY A 376 -13.52 9.34 0.36
CA GLY A 376 -12.84 9.90 1.53
C GLY A 376 -12.11 8.86 2.38
N ASN A 377 -12.54 7.59 2.34
CA ASN A 377 -11.87 6.49 3.02
C ASN A 377 -10.42 6.35 2.51
N ARG A 378 -10.19 6.58 1.21
CA ARG A 378 -8.84 6.65 0.60
C ARG A 378 -7.91 7.73 1.17
N GLN A 379 -8.44 8.76 1.82
CA GLN A 379 -7.77 10.07 1.92
C GLN A 379 -6.77 10.15 3.11
N ALA A 380 -5.72 9.35 3.06
CA ALA A 380 -4.72 9.24 4.12
C ALA A 380 -3.93 10.54 4.42
N ARG A 381 -4.10 11.06 5.64
CA ARG A 381 -3.28 12.12 6.25
C ARG A 381 -2.07 11.52 6.97
N CYS A 382 -0.87 11.93 6.57
CA CYS A 382 0.37 11.48 7.19
C CYS A 382 0.89 12.42 8.27
N THR A 383 1.52 11.85 9.29
CA THR A 383 2.16 12.54 10.42
C THR A 383 3.49 11.88 10.78
N ILE A 384 4.34 12.64 11.47
CA ILE A 384 5.63 12.20 11.99
C ILE A 384 5.63 12.42 13.50
N GLN A 385 6.38 11.58 14.22
CA GLN A 385 6.60 11.70 15.66
C GLN A 385 7.09 13.11 16.04
N GLN A 386 6.60 13.64 17.17
CA GLN A 386 7.06 14.93 17.70
C GLN A 386 8.46 14.78 18.32
N ASN A 387 9.22 15.89 18.35
CA ASN A 387 10.58 15.97 18.89
C ASN A 387 11.64 15.16 18.12
N VAL A 388 11.53 15.07 16.79
CA VAL A 388 12.62 14.62 15.90
C VAL A 388 13.01 15.73 14.91
N PRO A 389 14.27 15.87 14.47
CA PRO A 389 14.73 16.93 13.57
C PRO A 389 14.37 16.68 12.09
N PHE A 390 13.18 16.15 11.84
CA PHE A 390 12.70 15.77 10.51
C PHE A 390 11.23 16.15 10.32
N LYS A 391 10.81 16.39 9.07
CA LYS A 391 9.41 16.60 8.69
C LYS A 391 9.05 15.86 7.40
N LEU A 392 7.76 15.60 7.24
CA LEU A 392 7.18 15.12 5.99
C LEU A 392 6.66 16.32 5.19
N ASN A 393 7.31 16.64 4.09
CA ASN A 393 6.78 17.56 3.09
C ASN A 393 5.85 16.77 2.14
N PRO A 394 4.56 17.13 1.98
CA PRO A 394 3.69 16.50 0.99
C PRO A 394 4.17 16.82 -0.43
N SER A 395 4.07 15.84 -1.32
CA SER A 395 4.46 15.90 -2.74
C SER A 395 3.27 15.48 -3.62
N ILE A 396 3.54 14.93 -4.80
CA ILE A 396 2.52 14.53 -5.79
C ILE A 396 1.86 13.20 -5.38
N LYS A 397 0.52 13.11 -5.44
CA LYS A 397 -0.28 11.86 -5.32
C LYS A 397 0.10 10.96 -4.11
N ASN A 398 -0.03 11.47 -2.90
CA ASN A 398 0.25 10.75 -1.63
C ASN A 398 1.71 10.32 -1.43
N TYR A 399 2.65 10.84 -2.23
CA TYR A 399 4.07 10.80 -1.92
C TYR A 399 4.43 11.91 -0.92
N TYR A 400 5.35 11.60 -0.01
CA TYR A 400 5.88 12.50 1.00
C TYR A 400 7.42 12.41 1.00
N SER A 401 8.06 13.58 1.00
CA SER A 401 9.51 13.73 1.14
C SER A 401 9.85 13.88 2.63
N LEU A 402 10.68 12.99 3.16
CA LEU A 402 11.25 13.10 4.49
C LEU A 402 12.49 14.00 4.42
N VAL A 403 12.43 15.18 5.04
CA VAL A 403 13.54 16.14 5.03
C VAL A 403 13.99 16.51 6.45
N THR A 404 15.27 16.89 6.60
CA THR A 404 15.80 17.49 7.83
C THR A 404 15.13 18.83 8.14
N THR A 405 15.06 19.21 9.43
CA THR A 405 14.50 20.52 9.87
C THR A 405 15.48 21.38 10.67
N SER A 406 16.48 20.76 11.30
CA SER A 406 17.62 21.43 11.92
C SER A 406 18.92 20.84 11.36
N GLU A 407 20.03 21.41 11.79
CA GLU A 407 21.34 20.74 11.76
C GLU A 407 21.28 19.46 12.61
N LEU A 408 22.18 18.51 12.31
CA LEU A 408 22.35 17.26 13.04
C LEU A 408 23.74 17.25 13.68
N ASP A 409 23.89 16.40 14.70
CA ASP A 409 25.06 16.34 15.58
C ASP A 409 25.12 14.91 16.13
N ARG A 410 26.15 14.15 15.76
CA ARG A 410 26.31 12.71 16.10
C ARG A 410 26.82 12.52 17.53
N GLU A 411 27.51 13.52 18.08
CA GLU A 411 28.05 13.57 19.44
C GLU A 411 26.92 13.61 20.47
N ILE A 412 25.83 14.30 20.13
CA ILE A 412 24.59 14.33 20.90
C ILE A 412 23.65 13.16 20.51
N ILE A 413 23.43 12.89 19.21
CA ILE A 413 22.53 11.79 18.77
C ILE A 413 23.04 11.08 17.49
N SER A 414 23.62 9.88 17.65
CA SER A 414 24.09 9.06 16.53
C SER A 414 22.99 8.39 15.69
N ASP A 415 21.81 8.13 16.27
CA ASP A 415 20.78 7.29 15.64
C ASP A 415 19.35 7.78 15.94
N TYR A 416 18.52 7.85 14.90
CA TYR A 416 17.12 8.28 14.98
C TYR A 416 16.15 7.14 14.61
N ASN A 417 15.19 6.91 15.51
CA ASN A 417 14.05 6.01 15.31
C ASN A 417 12.81 6.83 14.94
N ILE A 418 12.69 7.17 13.65
CA ILE A 418 11.66 8.08 13.12
C ILE A 418 10.36 7.31 12.90
N THR A 419 9.37 7.47 13.78
CA THR A 419 8.04 6.88 13.57
C THR A 419 7.13 7.80 12.75
N ILE A 420 6.58 7.25 11.67
CA ILE A 420 5.59 7.88 10.79
C ILE A 420 4.25 7.20 11.02
N THR A 421 3.16 7.96 11.10
CA THR A 421 1.79 7.45 11.25
C THR A 421 0.90 8.02 10.16
N ALA A 422 0.22 7.14 9.44
CA ALA A 422 -0.83 7.48 8.49
C ALA A 422 -2.19 7.19 9.10
N THR A 423 -3.18 8.04 8.82
CA THR A 423 -4.57 7.89 9.28
C THR A 423 -5.48 8.35 8.14
N ASP A 424 -6.51 7.59 7.82
CA ASP A 424 -7.49 7.97 6.80
C ASP A 424 -8.42 9.11 7.27
N GLU A 425 -9.37 9.51 6.41
CA GLU A 425 -10.47 10.41 6.75
C GLU A 425 -11.81 9.63 6.90
N GLY A 426 -11.70 8.33 7.23
CA GLY A 426 -12.79 7.39 7.44
C GLY A 426 -13.62 7.64 8.71
N SER A 427 -14.62 6.79 8.94
CA SER A 427 -15.51 6.87 10.10
C SER A 427 -16.08 5.51 10.49
N PRO A 428 -15.48 4.80 11.47
CA PRO A 428 -14.29 5.19 12.25
C PRO A 428 -13.02 5.24 11.39
N PRO A 429 -12.07 6.15 11.67
CA PRO A 429 -10.83 6.20 10.91
C PRO A 429 -9.86 5.09 11.35
N LEU A 430 -9.18 4.50 10.39
CA LEU A 430 -8.11 3.52 10.59
C LEU A 430 -6.73 4.17 10.44
N SER A 431 -5.70 3.49 10.94
CA SER A 431 -4.34 4.03 10.92
C SER A 431 -3.29 2.93 10.93
N SER A 432 -2.12 3.25 10.35
CA SER A 432 -0.91 2.43 10.47
C SER A 432 0.28 3.30 10.85
N SER A 433 1.29 2.68 11.46
CA SER A 433 2.55 3.34 11.81
C SER A 433 3.75 2.53 11.33
N LYS A 434 4.83 3.22 10.98
CA LYS A 434 6.07 2.61 10.50
C LYS A 434 7.27 3.39 11.02
N THR A 435 8.17 2.70 11.71
CA THR A 435 9.42 3.28 12.19
C THR A 435 10.53 3.09 11.17
N ILE A 436 11.27 4.16 10.93
CA ILE A 436 12.48 4.20 10.11
C ILE A 436 13.68 4.31 11.05
N HIS A 437 14.68 3.45 10.85
CA HIS A 437 15.98 3.57 11.49
C HIS A 437 16.90 4.36 10.56
N LEU A 438 17.53 5.40 11.09
CA LEU A 438 18.40 6.32 10.37
C LEU A 438 19.63 6.60 11.24
N SER A 439 20.80 6.26 10.74
CA SER A 439 22.08 6.55 11.41
C SER A 439 22.66 7.87 10.92
N VAL A 440 23.42 8.55 11.78
CA VAL A 440 24.21 9.73 11.44
C VAL A 440 25.66 9.27 11.21
N SER A 441 26.23 9.58 10.05
CA SER A 441 27.66 9.33 9.78
C SER A 441 28.51 10.52 10.18
N ASP A 442 29.55 10.17 10.90
CA ASP A 442 30.62 11.01 11.40
C ASP A 442 31.29 11.91 10.35
N VAL A 443 31.51 13.17 10.71
CA VAL A 443 32.28 14.19 9.99
C VAL A 443 33.35 14.74 10.93
N ASN A 444 34.59 14.90 10.45
CA ASN A 444 35.71 15.37 11.27
C ASN A 444 35.61 16.89 11.54
N ASP A 445 34.81 17.32 12.51
CA ASP A 445 34.59 18.73 12.84
C ASP A 445 35.05 19.15 14.25
N ASN A 446 35.31 18.20 15.15
CA ASN A 446 35.97 18.49 16.43
C ASN A 446 37.49 18.27 16.34
N PRO A 447 38.31 19.20 16.87
CA PRO A 447 39.74 18.96 17.02
C PRO A 447 40.04 18.17 18.33
N PRO A 448 41.14 17.41 18.41
CA PRO A 448 41.57 16.79 19.66
C PRO A 448 41.83 17.85 20.75
N VAL A 449 41.21 17.74 21.92
CA VAL A 449 41.34 18.69 23.03
C VAL A 449 42.15 18.08 24.19
N PHE A 450 43.23 18.75 24.61
CA PHE A 450 44.03 18.33 25.77
C PHE A 450 43.25 18.45 27.10
N GLU A 451 43.49 17.52 28.03
CA GLU A 451 42.85 17.52 29.36
C GLU A 451 43.32 18.70 30.23
N GLU A 452 44.53 19.21 30.01
CA GLU A 452 45.12 20.35 30.73
C GLU A 452 45.60 21.45 29.78
N GLN A 453 45.49 22.73 30.19
CA GLN A 453 45.94 23.87 29.39
C GLN A 453 47.47 23.99 29.28
N SER A 454 48.19 23.43 30.25
CA SER A 454 49.65 23.32 30.22
C SER A 454 50.13 22.26 31.21
N TYR A 455 51.05 21.40 30.79
CA TYR A 455 51.64 20.39 31.67
C TYR A 455 52.96 20.89 32.26
N SER A 456 53.28 20.44 33.48
CA SER A 456 54.60 20.66 34.11
C SER A 456 55.21 19.31 34.48
N SER A 457 56.47 19.09 34.13
CA SER A 457 57.22 17.87 34.41
C SER A 457 58.50 18.22 35.15
N TYR A 458 58.80 17.46 36.21
CA TYR A 458 60.01 17.60 37.01
C TYR A 458 60.87 16.35 36.80
N VAL A 459 62.14 16.54 36.46
CA VAL A 459 63.07 15.47 36.10
C VAL A 459 64.39 15.74 36.81
N THR A 460 64.95 14.75 37.51
CA THR A 460 66.33 14.89 38.03
C THR A 460 67.29 15.05 36.86
N GLU A 461 68.38 15.77 37.06
CA GLU A 461 69.49 15.66 36.13
C GLU A 461 70.15 14.28 36.20
N ASN A 462 71.19 14.06 35.37
CA ASN A 462 71.89 12.78 35.24
C ASN A 462 70.95 11.58 34.96
N ASN A 463 69.73 11.85 34.47
CA ASN A 463 68.69 10.87 34.24
C ASN A 463 69.04 9.91 33.11
N LYS A 464 68.60 8.66 33.24
CA LYS A 464 68.87 7.61 32.25
C LYS A 464 68.16 7.93 30.93
N PRO A 465 68.86 7.94 29.78
CA PRO A 465 68.23 7.98 28.45
C PRO A 465 67.15 6.90 28.32
N GLY A 466 66.00 7.27 27.73
CA GLY A 466 64.79 6.46 27.64
C GLY A 466 63.82 6.60 28.83
N SER A 467 64.19 7.32 29.90
CA SER A 467 63.29 7.57 31.05
C SER A 467 62.03 8.34 30.64
N SER A 468 60.87 7.88 31.09
CA SER A 468 59.57 8.55 30.91
C SER A 468 59.43 9.70 31.92
N MET A 469 59.12 10.91 31.45
CA MET A 469 59.06 12.12 32.28
C MET A 469 57.63 12.49 32.70
N CYS A 470 56.71 12.46 31.75
CA CYS A 470 55.28 12.72 31.93
C CYS A 470 54.49 12.12 30.76
N SER A 471 53.17 12.12 30.88
CA SER A 471 52.25 11.86 29.75
C SER A 471 51.35 13.06 29.57
N VAL A 472 51.03 13.37 28.32
CA VAL A 472 49.92 14.27 27.97
C VAL A 472 48.74 13.45 27.47
N THR A 473 47.53 13.95 27.65
CA THR A 473 46.30 13.32 27.17
C THR A 473 45.48 14.35 26.41
N ALA A 474 45.00 14.00 25.23
CA ALA A 474 43.94 14.69 24.54
C ALA A 474 42.81 13.72 24.19
N ARG A 475 41.60 14.26 24.08
CA ARG A 475 40.37 13.54 23.75
C ARG A 475 39.77 14.18 22.52
N ASP A 476 39.21 13.33 21.68
CA ASP A 476 38.51 13.70 20.48
C ASP A 476 37.17 12.95 20.51
N PRO A 477 36.03 13.61 20.30
CA PRO A 477 34.73 12.96 20.41
C PRO A 477 34.30 12.26 19.10
N ASP A 478 34.97 12.55 17.97
CA ASP A 478 34.59 12.06 16.65
C ASP A 478 34.83 10.54 16.51
N TRP A 479 34.36 9.92 15.42
CA TRP A 479 34.30 8.47 15.33
C TRP A 479 35.52 7.83 14.66
N ARG A 480 36.04 6.79 15.31
CA ARG A 480 37.09 5.92 14.77
C ARG A 480 38.33 6.71 14.34
N GLN A 481 38.51 6.94 13.04
CA GLN A 481 39.72 7.56 12.48
C GLN A 481 39.78 9.06 12.78
N ASN A 482 38.61 9.71 12.84
CA ASN A 482 38.49 11.11 13.22
C ASN A 482 38.84 11.22 14.72
N GLY A 483 38.15 10.48 15.60
CA GLY A 483 38.53 10.36 17.02
C GLY A 483 39.88 9.69 17.36
N THR A 484 40.73 9.30 16.38
CA THR A 484 42.03 8.67 16.66
C THR A 484 43.11 9.73 16.84
N VAL A 485 43.32 10.13 18.10
CA VAL A 485 44.38 11.07 18.48
C VAL A 485 45.77 10.45 18.33
N VAL A 486 46.65 11.15 17.61
CA VAL A 486 48.08 10.88 17.47
C VAL A 486 48.89 12.07 17.99
N TYR A 487 49.87 11.79 18.86
CA TYR A 487 50.71 12.82 19.49
C TYR A 487 52.04 13.02 18.76
N SER A 488 52.51 14.26 18.68
CA SER A 488 53.80 14.63 18.08
C SER A 488 54.44 15.83 18.77
N LEU A 489 55.77 15.94 18.74
CA LEU A 489 56.51 17.12 19.21
C LEU A 489 56.61 18.13 18.06
N LEU A 490 56.26 19.39 18.33
CA LEU A 490 56.38 20.45 17.32
C LEU A 490 57.87 20.74 17.05
N PRO A 491 58.33 20.74 15.79
CA PRO A 491 59.69 21.10 15.44
C PRO A 491 60.04 22.51 15.95
N SER A 492 60.96 22.58 16.89
CA SER A 492 61.39 23.80 17.58
C SER A 492 62.77 23.59 18.20
N ASP A 493 63.50 24.69 18.42
CA ASP A 493 64.83 24.68 19.03
C ASP A 493 64.80 25.32 20.41
N VAL A 494 65.47 24.69 21.39
CA VAL A 494 65.76 25.26 22.71
C VAL A 494 67.25 25.58 22.74
N ASN A 495 67.59 26.86 22.95
CA ASN A 495 68.96 27.38 22.94
C ASN A 495 69.78 26.97 21.68
N GLY A 496 69.13 26.81 20.52
CA GLY A 496 69.77 26.38 19.27
C GLY A 496 69.96 24.87 19.12
N VAL A 497 69.32 24.06 19.97
CA VAL A 497 69.32 22.59 19.90
C VAL A 497 67.88 22.10 19.65
N PRO A 498 67.62 21.24 18.64
CA PRO A 498 66.26 20.82 18.31
C PRO A 498 65.66 19.90 19.37
N VAL A 499 64.37 20.07 19.67
CA VAL A 499 63.64 19.31 20.69
C VAL A 499 63.74 17.79 20.51
N SER A 500 63.77 17.31 19.27
CA SER A 500 63.94 15.88 18.95
C SER A 500 65.29 15.29 19.38
N SER A 501 66.28 16.11 19.73
CA SER A 501 67.58 15.66 20.24
C SER A 501 67.58 15.39 21.76
N PHE A 502 66.50 15.71 22.47
CA PHE A 502 66.41 15.53 23.92
C PHE A 502 65.05 15.03 24.42
N LEU A 503 63.97 15.21 23.68
CA LEU A 503 62.68 14.55 23.92
C LEU A 503 62.24 13.70 22.73
N SER A 504 61.56 12.59 23.03
CA SER A 504 60.70 11.87 22.11
C SER A 504 59.32 11.67 22.74
N ILE A 505 58.29 11.54 21.91
CA ILE A 505 56.92 11.27 22.37
C ILE A 505 56.40 9.99 21.71
N LYS A 506 55.72 9.16 22.48
CA LYS A 506 55.09 7.93 21.98
C LYS A 506 53.72 8.28 21.39
N GLY A 507 53.61 8.25 20.07
CA GLY A 507 52.50 8.85 19.33
C GLY A 507 51.11 8.26 19.58
N ASP A 508 51.01 7.06 20.14
CA ASP A 508 49.76 6.37 20.51
C ASP A 508 49.38 6.49 21.99
N THR A 509 50.27 6.97 22.87
CA THR A 509 49.99 7.09 24.32
C THR A 509 50.31 8.45 24.94
N GLY A 510 50.88 9.40 24.19
CA GLY A 510 51.22 10.74 24.69
C GLY A 510 52.35 10.77 25.73
N VAL A 511 53.04 9.66 25.97
CA VAL A 511 54.14 9.56 26.95
C VAL A 511 55.41 10.17 26.37
N ILE A 512 56.01 11.10 27.12
CA ILE A 512 57.21 11.82 26.76
C ILE A 512 58.42 11.17 27.45
N HIS A 513 59.44 10.83 26.67
CA HIS A 513 60.69 10.24 27.12
C HIS A 513 61.87 11.18 26.91
N ALA A 514 62.82 11.18 27.84
CA ALA A 514 64.11 11.85 27.68
C ALA A 514 65.03 11.02 26.75
N VAL A 515 65.55 11.64 25.69
CA VAL A 515 66.45 11.00 24.71
C VAL A 515 67.92 11.05 25.16
N ARG A 516 68.26 12.02 26.00
CA ARG A 516 69.58 12.15 26.65
C ARG A 516 69.42 12.38 28.16
N ALA A 517 70.52 12.29 28.90
CA ALA A 517 70.59 12.85 30.24
C ALA A 517 70.51 14.38 30.18
N PHE A 518 69.90 14.97 31.21
CA PHE A 518 69.92 16.40 31.48
C PHE A 518 71.03 16.76 32.48
N ASP A 519 71.35 18.06 32.50
CA ASP A 519 72.48 18.73 33.14
C ASP A 519 71.89 20.10 33.56
N TYR A 520 71.84 20.37 34.87
CA TYR A 520 71.14 21.54 35.43
C TYR A 520 71.90 22.85 35.14
N GLU A 521 73.22 22.81 35.19
CA GLU A 521 74.16 23.90 34.92
C GLU A 521 73.95 24.46 33.51
N GLN A 522 73.73 23.56 32.54
CA GLN A 522 73.43 23.89 31.16
C GLN A 522 71.95 24.23 30.93
N PHE A 523 71.01 23.52 31.57
CA PHE A 523 69.57 23.63 31.30
C PHE A 523 68.69 23.49 32.57
N ARG A 524 68.46 24.57 33.31
CA ARG A 524 67.57 24.55 34.50
C ARG A 524 66.09 24.32 34.19
N SER A 525 65.59 24.81 33.06
CA SER A 525 64.23 24.54 32.57
C SER A 525 64.07 24.91 31.09
N PHE A 526 63.09 24.32 30.43
CA PHE A 526 62.70 24.65 29.06
C PHE A 526 61.21 24.38 28.79
N LYS A 527 60.71 24.84 27.66
CA LYS A 527 59.32 24.62 27.21
C LYS A 527 59.31 23.96 25.85
N VAL A 528 58.39 23.02 25.65
CA VAL A 528 58.13 22.38 24.36
C VAL A 528 56.64 22.41 24.04
N HIS A 529 56.32 22.40 22.76
CA HIS A 529 54.94 22.29 22.30
C HIS A 529 54.67 20.87 21.81
N VAL A 530 53.66 20.22 22.37
CA VAL A 530 53.14 18.94 21.90
C VAL A 530 51.87 19.21 21.09
N VAL A 531 51.75 18.57 19.94
CA VAL A 531 50.58 18.62 19.06
C VAL A 531 49.82 17.30 19.18
N ALA A 532 48.53 17.39 19.49
CA ALA A 532 47.58 16.29 19.33
C ALA A 532 46.84 16.53 18.01
N ARG A 533 46.78 15.51 17.15
CA ARG A 533 46.19 15.57 15.83
C ARG A 533 45.36 14.30 15.59
N ASP A 534 44.23 14.44 14.93
CA ASP A 534 43.42 13.29 14.51
C ASP A 534 44.08 12.48 13.37
N ASN A 535 43.36 11.46 12.89
CA ASN A 535 43.64 10.82 11.61
C ASN A 535 42.50 11.06 10.60
N GLY A 536 41.94 12.27 10.64
CA GLY A 536 40.84 12.77 9.84
C GLY A 536 41.22 13.24 8.43
N SER A 537 40.24 13.80 7.71
CA SER A 537 40.42 14.35 6.36
C SER A 537 39.35 15.40 6.02
N PRO A 538 39.65 16.72 6.12
CA PRO A 538 40.93 17.31 6.51
C PRO A 538 41.26 17.02 7.99
N PRO A 539 42.55 16.82 8.34
CA PRO A 539 42.94 16.55 9.71
C PRO A 539 43.06 17.84 10.55
N LEU A 540 42.43 17.83 11.72
CA LEU A 540 42.45 18.86 12.74
C LEU A 540 43.48 18.55 13.83
N SER A 541 43.87 19.58 14.58
CA SER A 541 44.87 19.45 15.65
C SER A 541 44.81 20.60 16.64
N SER A 542 45.24 20.34 17.87
CA SER A 542 45.52 21.34 18.90
C SER A 542 46.96 21.22 19.40
N ASN A 543 47.41 22.19 20.18
CA ASN A 543 48.71 22.12 20.84
C ASN A 543 48.62 22.47 22.33
N VAL A 544 49.55 21.92 23.11
CA VAL A 544 49.72 22.21 24.53
C VAL A 544 51.19 22.53 24.82
N THR A 545 51.43 23.38 25.82
CA THR A 545 52.79 23.66 26.29
C THR A 545 53.14 22.74 27.45
N VAL A 546 54.24 22.00 27.33
CA VAL A 546 54.85 21.24 28.42
C VAL A 546 56.07 22.01 28.92
N SER A 547 56.06 22.40 30.19
CA SER A 547 57.21 23.01 30.86
C SER A 547 58.00 21.92 31.58
N VAL A 548 59.27 21.76 31.22
CA VAL A 548 60.18 20.79 31.84
C VAL A 548 61.11 21.55 32.78
N PHE A 549 61.11 21.15 34.04
CA PHE A 549 61.98 21.67 35.10
C PHE A 549 62.97 20.58 35.47
N ILE A 550 64.25 20.90 35.45
CA ILE A 550 65.30 19.96 35.86
C ILE A 550 65.65 20.25 37.33
N THR A 551 65.85 19.20 38.11
CA THR A 551 66.22 19.30 39.53
C THR A 551 67.66 18.86 39.74
N ASP A 552 68.45 19.84 40.18
CA ASP A 552 69.78 19.82 40.77
C ASP A 552 70.00 18.62 41.74
N GLU A 553 71.01 17.81 41.47
CA GLU A 553 71.61 16.81 42.37
C GLU A 553 72.99 17.34 42.83
N ASN A 554 73.65 16.72 43.82
CA ASN A 554 74.98 17.18 44.27
C ASN A 554 76.10 16.48 43.50
N ASP A 555 76.26 16.88 42.24
CA ASP A 555 77.10 16.24 41.21
C ASP A 555 78.51 16.89 41.11
N ASN A 556 78.62 18.20 41.32
CA ASN A 556 79.91 18.89 41.32
C ASN A 556 80.49 19.02 42.73
N SER A 557 81.82 19.05 42.80
CA SER A 557 82.56 19.21 44.05
C SER A 557 83.14 20.63 44.18
N PRO A 558 83.13 21.26 45.36
CA PRO A 558 83.56 22.65 45.56
C PRO A 558 84.91 22.98 44.91
N GLN A 559 84.94 23.90 43.95
CA GLN A 559 86.19 24.32 43.29
C GLN A 559 86.84 25.48 44.05
N ILE A 560 88.07 25.26 44.54
CA ILE A 560 88.86 26.29 45.21
C ILE A 560 89.54 27.19 44.15
N LEU A 561 89.15 28.47 44.14
CA LEU A 561 89.70 29.50 43.24
C LEU A 561 90.92 30.21 43.85
N TYR A 562 90.93 30.37 45.18
CA TYR A 562 92.04 30.98 45.91
C TYR A 562 92.25 30.29 47.27
N PRO A 563 93.49 29.98 47.70
CA PRO A 563 94.73 30.12 46.93
C PRO A 563 94.74 29.21 45.69
N ALA A 564 95.39 29.68 44.61
CA ALA A 564 95.28 29.03 43.31
C ALA A 564 95.97 27.64 43.31
N PRO A 565 95.30 26.55 42.88
CA PRO A 565 95.87 25.20 42.84
C PRO A 565 96.87 25.03 41.68
N ALA A 566 98.05 25.64 41.80
CA ALA A 566 99.12 25.61 40.81
C ALA A 566 100.16 24.52 41.11
N GLY A 567 100.32 23.55 40.20
CA GLY A 567 101.23 22.41 40.36
C GLY A 567 102.68 22.83 40.68
N ASN A 568 103.26 22.20 41.70
CA ASN A 568 104.63 22.40 42.20
C ASN A 568 105.00 23.83 42.67
N SER A 569 104.06 24.78 42.75
CA SER A 569 104.30 26.12 43.28
C SER A 569 103.61 26.28 44.64
N LEU A 570 104.35 26.15 45.75
CA LEU A 570 103.81 26.36 47.09
C LEU A 570 103.42 27.84 47.28
N MET A 571 102.12 28.12 47.18
CA MET A 571 101.58 29.40 47.61
C MET A 571 101.84 29.56 49.12
N THR A 572 102.71 30.50 49.45
CA THR A 572 103.21 30.74 50.81
C THR A 572 102.84 32.16 51.20
N GLU A 573 101.81 32.33 52.04
CA GLU A 573 101.42 33.66 52.53
C GLU A 573 102.24 34.06 53.76
N MET A 574 102.68 35.31 53.81
CA MET A 574 103.47 35.84 54.93
C MET A 574 102.56 36.36 56.04
N VAL A 575 102.86 35.96 57.27
CA VAL A 575 102.18 36.41 58.49
C VAL A 575 103.18 37.19 59.35
N PRO A 576 102.95 38.48 59.67
CA PRO A 576 103.85 39.23 60.56
C PRO A 576 103.96 38.58 61.94
N LYS A 577 105.14 38.60 62.55
CA LYS A 577 105.35 38.09 63.93
C LYS A 577 104.54 38.91 64.95
N ALA A 578 104.21 40.16 64.62
CA ALA A 578 103.36 41.06 65.41
C ALA A 578 101.83 40.86 65.20
N ALA A 579 101.38 39.76 64.58
CA ALA A 579 99.96 39.50 64.38
C ALA A 579 99.24 39.15 65.71
N LEU A 580 98.25 39.97 66.05
CA LEU A 580 97.41 39.82 67.24
C LEU A 580 96.22 38.87 66.99
N ALA A 581 95.69 38.28 68.07
CA ALA A 581 94.49 37.47 68.03
C ALA A 581 93.32 38.16 67.28
N GLY A 582 92.69 37.43 66.35
CA GLY A 582 91.60 37.90 65.51
C GLY A 582 92.02 38.57 64.19
N SER A 583 93.32 38.83 63.97
CA SER A 583 93.84 39.38 62.71
C SER A 583 93.50 38.48 61.52
N LEU A 584 93.10 39.08 60.40
CA LEU A 584 92.96 38.36 59.13
C LEU A 584 94.35 37.99 58.61
N VAL A 585 94.54 36.71 58.32
CA VAL A 585 95.81 36.14 57.83
C VAL A 585 95.72 35.86 56.34
N SER A 586 94.69 35.13 55.95
CA SER A 586 94.41 34.70 54.58
C SER A 586 92.90 34.47 54.42
N LYS A 587 92.43 34.09 53.23
CA LYS A 587 91.05 33.73 52.96
C LYS A 587 90.99 32.67 51.88
N VAL A 588 90.38 31.52 52.15
CA VAL A 588 90.03 30.55 51.11
C VAL A 588 88.78 31.05 50.38
N ILE A 589 88.79 31.00 49.05
CA ILE A 589 87.65 31.32 48.20
C ILE A 589 87.40 30.11 47.32
N ALA A 590 86.20 29.54 47.45
CA ALA A 590 85.71 28.48 46.60
C ALA A 590 84.33 28.86 46.02
N VAL A 591 83.97 28.17 44.95
CA VAL A 591 82.67 28.24 44.28
C VAL A 591 82.18 26.81 44.05
N ASP A 592 80.87 26.65 43.90
CA ASP A 592 80.30 25.43 43.34
C ASP A 592 79.54 25.72 42.04
N ALA A 593 79.27 24.66 41.28
CA ALA A 593 78.53 24.74 40.03
C ALA A 593 77.01 24.59 40.24
N ASP A 594 76.63 23.66 41.13
CA ASP A 594 75.28 23.26 41.53
C ASP A 594 74.45 24.44 42.13
N SER A 595 73.32 24.20 42.78
CA SER A 595 72.48 25.26 43.34
C SER A 595 71.82 24.94 44.69
N GLY A 596 71.25 25.98 45.31
CA GLY A 596 70.49 25.86 46.56
C GLY A 596 71.33 25.41 47.76
N GLN A 597 71.24 24.14 48.12
CA GLN A 597 72.03 23.53 49.21
C GLN A 597 73.30 22.84 48.72
N ASN A 598 73.31 22.40 47.47
CA ASN A 598 74.45 21.72 46.87
C ASN A 598 75.59 22.72 46.65
N ALA A 599 75.29 23.96 46.26
CA ALA A 599 76.27 25.06 46.29
C ALA A 599 76.47 25.76 47.66
N TRP A 600 75.94 25.24 48.78
CA TRP A 600 76.04 25.92 50.09
C TRP A 600 77.34 25.57 50.84
N LEU A 601 78.39 26.35 50.56
CA LEU A 601 79.74 26.05 51.04
C LEU A 601 79.95 26.26 52.55
N SER A 602 80.72 25.34 53.12
CA SER A 602 81.25 25.35 54.48
C SER A 602 82.77 25.09 54.47
N TYR A 603 83.48 25.72 55.41
CA TYR A 603 84.95 25.76 55.45
C TYR A 603 85.47 25.22 56.78
N GLN A 604 86.38 24.24 56.75
CA GLN A 604 86.94 23.61 57.95
C GLN A 604 88.44 23.31 57.81
N ILE A 605 89.24 23.69 58.81
CA ILE A 605 90.62 23.18 58.95
C ILE A 605 90.53 21.72 59.42
N VAL A 606 90.99 20.79 58.58
CA VAL A 606 91.00 19.35 58.86
C VAL A 606 92.30 18.94 59.58
N LYS A 607 93.40 19.63 59.28
CA LYS A 607 94.71 19.39 59.90
C LYS A 607 95.49 20.70 59.96
N SER A 608 96.11 20.98 61.10
CA SER A 608 97.01 22.12 61.31
C SER A 608 98.37 21.64 61.82
N THR A 609 99.38 22.50 61.69
CA THR A 609 100.69 22.31 62.32
C THR A 609 100.66 22.71 63.80
N ASP A 610 99.90 23.76 64.17
CA ASP A 610 99.38 23.99 65.52
C ASP A 610 97.85 24.16 65.47
N PRO A 611 97.05 23.25 66.05
CA PRO A 611 95.59 23.34 66.06
C PRO A 611 95.01 24.46 66.94
N GLY A 612 95.84 25.20 67.69
CA GLY A 612 95.42 26.34 68.52
C GLY A 612 95.92 27.72 68.03
N LEU A 613 96.55 27.79 66.85
CA LEU A 613 97.14 29.03 66.33
C LEU A 613 96.26 29.77 65.30
N PHE A 614 95.49 29.04 64.49
CA PHE A 614 94.63 29.60 63.44
C PHE A 614 93.23 28.99 63.44
N THR A 615 92.22 29.81 63.16
CA THR A 615 90.84 29.38 62.91
C THR A 615 90.38 29.83 61.52
N ILE A 616 89.34 29.17 60.99
CA ILE A 616 88.67 29.56 59.74
C ILE A 616 87.20 29.88 60.00
N GLY A 617 86.67 30.92 59.33
CA GLY A 617 85.26 31.28 59.40
C GLY A 617 84.38 30.32 58.56
N LEU A 618 83.47 29.61 59.24
CA LEU A 618 82.68 28.48 58.69
C LEU A 618 82.02 28.72 57.32
N HIS A 619 81.55 29.95 57.04
CA HIS A 619 80.94 30.32 55.74
C HIS A 619 81.65 31.49 55.04
N SER A 620 82.73 32.02 55.63
CA SER A 620 83.48 33.15 55.06
C SER A 620 84.82 32.76 54.46
N GLY A 621 85.34 31.57 54.76
CA GLY A 621 86.66 31.09 54.33
C GLY A 621 87.85 31.87 54.93
N GLU A 622 87.60 32.87 55.78
CA GLU A 622 88.63 33.74 56.34
C GLU A 622 89.46 33.02 57.40
N ILE A 623 90.77 32.91 57.16
CA ILE A 623 91.74 32.38 58.11
C ILE A 623 92.19 33.52 59.03
N ARG A 624 92.10 33.32 60.34
CA ARG A 624 92.45 34.31 61.35
C ARG A 624 93.36 33.71 62.42
N ALA A 625 94.24 34.53 62.99
CA ALA A 625 95.02 34.14 64.16
C ALA A 625 94.08 33.92 65.35
N GLN A 626 94.16 32.76 66.00
CA GLN A 626 93.30 32.42 67.15
C GLN A 626 93.82 33.02 68.46
N ARG A 627 95.14 33.18 68.53
CA ARG A 627 95.92 33.76 69.64
C ARG A 627 97.04 34.62 69.05
N ASP A 628 97.68 35.41 69.90
CA ASP A 628 98.89 36.14 69.51
C ASP A 628 100.01 35.16 69.12
N ILE A 629 100.80 35.53 68.11
CA ILE A 629 101.95 34.75 67.66
C ILE A 629 103.12 34.92 68.63
N SER A 630 103.77 33.82 69.00
CA SER A 630 104.91 33.79 69.91
C SER A 630 106.22 33.43 69.18
N GLU A 631 107.36 33.85 69.73
CA GLU A 631 108.69 33.47 69.20
C GLU A 631 108.97 31.95 69.27
N SER A 632 108.18 31.20 70.04
CA SER A 632 108.24 29.73 70.12
C SER A 632 107.43 29.02 69.03
N ASP A 633 106.61 29.73 68.25
CA ASP A 633 105.78 29.12 67.21
C ASP A 633 106.60 28.80 65.95
N SER A 634 106.32 27.66 65.32
CA SER A 634 107.02 27.26 64.09
C SER A 634 106.85 28.31 63.00
N MET A 635 107.97 28.81 62.45
CA MET A 635 107.98 29.78 61.35
C MET A 635 107.26 29.27 60.10
N LYS A 636 107.24 27.95 59.88
CA LYS A 636 106.45 27.30 58.82
C LYS A 636 105.22 26.64 59.44
N GLN A 637 104.04 27.01 58.96
CA GLN A 637 102.75 26.47 59.39
C GLN A 637 102.01 25.97 58.14
N ASN A 638 101.58 24.70 58.14
CA ASN A 638 100.71 24.15 57.10
C ASN A 638 99.30 23.93 57.66
N LEU A 639 98.29 24.45 56.96
CA LEU A 639 96.87 24.27 57.21
C LEU A 639 96.24 23.49 56.04
N VAL A 640 95.75 22.28 56.32
CA VAL A 640 94.92 21.52 55.37
C VAL A 640 93.47 21.90 55.60
N ILE A 641 92.86 22.55 54.62
CA ILE A 641 91.51 23.10 54.70
C ILE A 641 90.62 22.35 53.73
N SER A 642 89.52 21.78 54.25
CA SER A 642 88.46 21.24 53.43
C SER A 642 87.39 22.31 53.23
N VAL A 643 87.02 22.53 51.97
CA VAL A 643 85.76 23.16 51.59
C VAL A 643 84.77 22.04 51.30
N LYS A 644 83.56 22.15 51.84
CA LYS A 644 82.53 21.13 51.77
C LYS A 644 81.17 21.79 51.52
N ASP A 645 80.38 21.24 50.61
CA ASP A 645 78.98 21.62 50.41
C ASP A 645 78.05 21.20 51.57
N ASN A 646 76.74 21.41 51.37
CA ASN A 646 75.66 20.93 52.23
C ASN A 646 74.67 19.99 51.52
N GLY A 647 75.08 19.36 50.41
CA GLY A 647 74.23 18.42 49.67
C GLY A 647 74.24 17.00 50.23
N GLN A 648 73.63 16.07 49.49
CA GLN A 648 73.49 14.65 49.90
C GLN A 648 73.62 13.71 48.70
N PRO A 649 74.73 12.96 48.55
CA PRO A 649 75.90 12.91 49.42
C PRO A 649 76.75 14.17 49.29
N SER A 650 77.16 14.73 50.43
CA SER A 650 77.96 15.95 50.44
C SER A 650 79.41 15.70 49.97
N LEU A 651 79.88 16.46 48.99
CA LEU A 651 81.22 16.42 48.43
C LEU A 651 82.15 17.44 49.11
N SER A 652 83.46 17.31 48.86
CA SER A 652 84.46 18.16 49.50
C SER A 652 85.80 18.18 48.77
N THR A 653 86.44 19.35 48.73
CA THR A 653 87.76 19.58 48.14
C THR A 653 88.72 20.14 49.18
N THR A 654 89.94 19.59 49.25
CA THR A 654 90.97 20.04 50.19
C THR A 654 92.08 20.86 49.53
N CYS A 655 92.52 21.95 50.16
CA CYS A 655 93.75 22.65 49.82
C CYS A 655 94.74 22.68 51.00
N ASP A 656 96.04 22.66 50.69
CA ASP A 656 97.12 22.96 51.63
C ASP A 656 97.45 24.47 51.55
N VAL A 657 97.38 25.16 52.69
CA VAL A 657 97.75 26.58 52.80
C VAL A 657 99.00 26.69 53.66
N TYR A 658 100.11 27.08 53.03
CA TYR A 658 101.38 27.32 53.71
C TYR A 658 101.44 28.77 54.19
N LEU A 659 101.58 28.93 55.49
CA LEU A 659 101.76 30.22 56.15
C LEU A 659 103.20 30.31 56.67
N LEU A 660 103.88 31.40 56.32
CA LEU A 660 105.24 31.71 56.76
C LEU A 660 105.20 32.87 57.75
N ILE A 661 105.51 32.60 59.01
CA ILE A 661 105.57 33.62 60.06
C ILE A 661 106.91 34.36 59.95
N SER A 662 106.91 35.54 59.31
CA SER A 662 108.09 36.41 59.19
C SER A 662 107.70 37.86 58.91
N ASP A 663 108.48 38.80 59.44
CA ASP A 663 108.42 40.23 59.11
C ASP A 663 109.35 40.60 57.94
N ASN A 664 110.18 39.66 57.46
CA ASN A 664 111.19 39.92 56.44
C ASN A 664 111.43 38.69 55.54
N LEU A 665 111.25 38.87 54.23
CA LEU A 665 111.46 37.83 53.21
C LEU A 665 112.93 37.36 53.13
N ALA A 666 113.88 38.19 53.58
CA ALA A 666 115.31 37.87 53.56
C ALA A 666 115.77 36.86 54.64
N GLU A 667 114.91 36.50 55.60
CA GLU A 667 115.23 35.51 56.66
C GLU A 667 115.03 34.05 56.22
N VAL A 668 114.50 33.80 55.00
CA VAL A 668 114.19 32.44 54.49
C VAL A 668 115.42 31.79 53.85
N PRO A 669 116.00 30.69 54.40
CA PRO A 669 117.28 30.17 53.91
C PRO A 669 117.24 29.49 52.53
N GLU A 670 116.07 29.05 52.08
CA GLU A 670 115.91 28.12 50.93
C GLU A 670 115.59 28.80 49.59
N LEU A 671 115.39 30.13 49.57
CA LEU A 671 115.04 30.88 48.35
C LEU A 671 116.26 31.31 47.49
N LYS A 672 117.45 30.76 47.74
CA LYS A 672 118.70 31.16 47.07
C LYS A 672 119.05 30.38 45.79
N ASP A 673 118.40 29.25 45.51
CA ASP A 673 118.80 28.32 44.43
C ASP A 673 117.87 28.30 43.19
N MET A 674 117.08 29.37 42.95
CA MET A 674 116.21 29.48 41.77
C MET A 674 116.36 30.78 40.96
N THR A 675 117.50 31.48 41.05
CA THR A 675 117.72 32.77 40.35
C THR A 675 118.98 32.86 39.50
N TYR A 676 119.36 31.78 38.79
CA TYR A 676 120.33 31.90 37.68
C TYR A 676 120.22 30.81 36.58
N GLU A 677 119.22 30.93 35.69
CA GLU A 677 119.18 30.19 34.42
C GLU A 677 118.81 31.13 33.25
N ASP A 678 119.83 31.45 32.45
CA ASP A 678 119.80 31.90 31.05
C ASP A 678 118.62 32.76 30.53
N SER A 679 118.50 34.00 31.03
CA SER A 679 117.64 35.06 30.45
C SER A 679 118.08 35.56 29.05
N SER A 680 119.04 34.88 28.43
CA SER A 680 119.61 35.14 27.09
C SER A 680 118.75 34.60 25.93
N LYS A 681 117.82 33.67 26.20
CA LYS A 681 116.98 33.00 25.18
C LYS A 681 115.59 33.63 25.02
N LEU A 682 115.07 34.27 26.05
CA LEU A 682 113.70 34.81 26.05
C LEU A 682 113.59 36.08 25.18
N THR A 683 114.62 36.92 25.17
CA THR A 683 114.71 38.12 24.32
C THR A 683 114.83 37.79 22.83
N SER A 684 115.57 36.73 22.46
CA SER A 684 115.67 36.30 21.07
C SER A 684 114.36 35.70 20.54
N TYR A 685 113.66 34.86 21.32
CA TYR A 685 112.32 34.41 20.94
C TYR A 685 111.29 35.54 20.86
N LEU A 686 111.35 36.53 21.76
CA LEU A 686 110.46 37.70 21.69
C LEU A 686 110.74 38.55 20.45
N ILE A 687 112.00 38.76 20.07
CA ILE A 687 112.37 39.46 18.83
C ILE A 687 111.91 38.66 17.59
N ILE A 688 112.10 37.33 17.58
CA ILE A 688 111.63 36.46 16.49
C ILE A 688 110.11 36.51 16.38
N ALA A 689 109.37 36.51 17.49
CA ALA A 689 107.91 36.64 17.51
C ALA A 689 107.44 38.02 17.03
N LEU A 690 108.12 39.10 17.42
CA LEU A 690 107.77 40.46 16.98
C LEU A 690 108.06 40.65 15.48
N VAL A 691 109.15 40.05 14.96
CA VAL A 691 109.46 40.00 13.53
C VAL A 691 108.48 39.10 12.76
N SER A 692 108.06 37.95 13.31
CA SER A 692 107.10 37.07 12.61
C SER A 692 105.69 37.66 12.57
N VAL A 693 105.22 38.27 13.67
CA VAL A 693 103.92 38.97 13.70
C VAL A 693 103.92 40.21 12.80
N SER A 694 105.00 41.01 12.81
CA SER A 694 105.07 42.19 11.93
C SER A 694 105.22 41.82 10.45
N THR A 695 105.91 40.73 10.09
CA THR A 695 105.93 40.23 8.70
C THR A 695 104.63 39.55 8.28
N PHE A 696 103.91 38.86 9.16
CA PHE A 696 102.53 38.41 8.89
C PHE A 696 101.58 39.60 8.69
N PHE A 697 101.68 40.66 9.51
CA PHE A 697 100.83 41.84 9.38
C PHE A 697 101.13 42.62 8.09
N LEU A 698 102.39 42.80 7.73
CA LEU A 698 102.80 43.42 6.46
C LEU A 698 102.39 42.59 5.25
N THR A 699 102.59 41.26 5.26
CA THR A 699 102.16 40.40 4.15
C THR A 699 100.65 40.34 4.03
N PHE A 700 99.90 40.36 5.14
CA PHE A 700 98.43 40.45 5.14
C PHE A 700 97.94 41.80 4.59
N ILE A 701 98.59 42.93 4.93
CA ILE A 701 98.28 44.24 4.34
C ILE A 701 98.62 44.28 2.85
N ILE A 702 99.78 43.75 2.42
CA ILE A 702 100.16 43.66 1.01
C ILE A 702 99.19 42.77 0.24
N LEU A 703 98.75 41.65 0.82
CA LEU A 703 97.78 40.74 0.24
C LEU A 703 96.39 41.38 0.15
N ILE A 704 95.96 42.15 1.17
CA ILE A 704 94.73 42.95 1.10
C ILE A 704 94.83 44.03 0.02
N LEU A 705 95.95 44.75 -0.10
CA LEU A 705 96.15 45.76 -1.14
C LEU A 705 96.19 45.14 -2.54
N ALA A 706 96.86 43.99 -2.70
CA ALA A 706 96.87 43.23 -3.94
C ALA A 706 95.47 42.70 -4.31
N VAL A 707 94.73 42.12 -3.35
CA VAL A 707 93.34 41.68 -3.55
C VAL A 707 92.42 42.87 -3.87
N ARG A 708 92.65 44.05 -3.27
CA ARG A 708 91.87 45.27 -3.52
C ARG A 708 92.17 45.89 -4.89
N PHE A 709 93.42 45.81 -5.38
CA PHE A 709 93.76 46.16 -6.76
C PHE A 709 93.23 45.13 -7.77
N CYS A 710 93.43 43.83 -7.54
CA CYS A 710 92.98 42.77 -8.46
C CYS A 710 91.44 42.66 -8.54
N ARG A 711 90.70 42.92 -7.44
CA ARG A 711 89.23 42.99 -7.46
C ARG A 711 88.67 44.15 -8.28
N SER A 712 89.49 45.10 -8.74
CA SER A 712 89.05 46.18 -9.63
C SER A 712 88.79 45.75 -11.09
N ARG A 713 89.16 44.53 -11.49
CA ARG A 713 88.94 44.00 -12.85
C ARG A 713 88.44 42.55 -12.86
N LYS A 714 87.15 42.37 -13.15
CA LYS A 714 86.52 41.10 -13.61
C LYS A 714 86.80 40.92 -15.14
N PRO A 715 86.67 39.73 -15.79
CA PRO A 715 85.68 38.67 -15.50
C PRO A 715 86.07 37.17 -15.74
N ARG A 716 85.11 36.27 -15.36
CA ARG A 716 84.72 34.94 -15.92
C ARG A 716 85.76 34.05 -16.66
N MET A 717 85.87 32.76 -16.27
CA MET A 717 85.44 31.54 -17.05
C MET A 717 86.03 30.20 -16.50
N LEU A 718 85.15 29.18 -16.36
CA LEU A 718 85.27 27.73 -16.69
C LEU A 718 86.24 26.69 -16.04
N PHE A 719 85.62 25.54 -15.68
CA PHE A 719 85.94 24.10 -15.87
C PHE A 719 87.00 23.27 -15.07
N ASP A 720 86.45 22.25 -14.39
CA ASP A 720 86.75 20.79 -14.37
C ASP A 720 87.88 20.11 -13.57
N GLY A 721 87.61 18.84 -13.20
CA GLY A 721 88.55 17.78 -12.82
C GLY A 721 89.05 17.72 -11.35
N ALA A 722 88.97 16.65 -10.54
CA ALA A 722 88.07 15.49 -10.32
C ALA A 722 88.88 14.33 -9.63
N VAL A 723 88.19 13.32 -9.08
CA VAL A 723 88.67 11.95 -8.68
C VAL A 723 89.23 11.72 -7.26
N ALA A 724 88.94 10.50 -6.74
CA ALA A 724 89.33 9.83 -5.47
C ALA A 724 88.50 10.20 -4.20
N ILE A 725 87.64 9.37 -3.57
CA ILE A 725 87.56 7.90 -3.24
C ILE A 725 88.43 7.53 -2.00
N PRO A 726 87.96 6.73 -0.99
CA PRO A 726 86.68 5.99 -0.84
C PRO A 726 85.82 6.35 0.41
N SER A 727 84.69 5.66 0.57
CA SER A 727 83.65 5.82 1.60
C SER A 727 83.75 4.83 2.79
N ALA A 728 83.13 5.16 3.92
CA ALA A 728 82.75 4.21 4.97
C ALA A 728 81.29 4.43 5.47
N TYR A 729 80.55 3.33 5.58
CA TYR A 729 79.20 3.08 6.11
C TYR A 729 78.40 4.18 6.86
N PHE A 730 77.10 4.26 6.53
CA PHE A 730 76.01 4.77 7.38
C PHE A 730 74.79 3.82 7.38
N PRO A 731 73.90 3.86 8.39
CA PRO A 731 72.66 3.06 8.45
C PRO A 731 71.51 3.63 7.56
N PRO A 732 70.39 2.89 7.39
CA PRO A 732 69.47 3.11 6.27
C PRO A 732 68.21 3.94 6.54
N ASN A 733 67.51 4.26 5.45
CA ASN A 733 66.11 4.71 5.34
C ASN A 733 65.77 6.18 5.67
N TYR A 734 66.28 7.08 4.83
CA TYR A 734 65.39 8.08 4.21
C TYR A 734 65.60 8.06 2.69
N ALA A 735 64.51 7.97 1.93
CA ALA A 735 64.55 7.83 0.47
C ALA A 735 64.05 9.11 -0.20
N GLU A 736 64.90 10.15 -0.21
CA GLU A 736 64.70 11.32 -1.05
C GLU A 736 65.19 11.02 -2.47
N VAL A 737 64.39 11.38 -3.47
CA VAL A 737 64.72 11.16 -4.89
C VAL A 737 65.34 12.43 -5.45
N ASP A 738 66.57 12.33 -5.96
CA ASP A 738 66.91 13.11 -7.16
C ASP A 738 67.89 12.34 -8.07
N GLY A 739 67.72 12.52 -9.38
CA GLY A 739 68.14 11.54 -10.39
C GLY A 739 68.46 12.11 -11.78
N ALA A 740 68.68 13.42 -11.86
CA ALA A 740 69.11 14.18 -13.06
C ALA A 740 68.10 14.27 -14.23
N GLY A 741 68.35 15.23 -15.14
CA GLY A 741 67.68 15.29 -16.44
C GLY A 741 67.14 16.67 -16.85
N THR A 742 68.02 17.60 -17.21
CA THR A 742 67.59 18.85 -17.85
C THR A 742 66.90 18.59 -19.20
N LEU A 743 65.67 19.08 -19.41
CA LEU A 743 65.35 20.04 -20.50
C LEU A 743 63.87 20.48 -20.52
N ARG A 744 63.53 21.29 -21.53
CA ARG A 744 62.29 22.07 -21.66
C ARG A 744 61.08 21.25 -22.14
N SER A 745 59.92 21.81 -21.84
CA SER A 745 58.71 21.88 -22.69
C SER A 745 57.63 20.80 -22.53
N SER A 746 56.50 21.26 -21.98
CA SER A 746 55.14 21.10 -22.53
C SER A 746 54.54 19.69 -22.71
N TYR A 747 53.46 19.47 -21.95
CA TYR A 747 52.33 18.56 -22.21
C TYR A 747 52.55 17.03 -22.19
N ASN A 748 52.06 16.45 -21.08
CA ASN A 748 50.89 15.57 -21.06
C ASN A 748 50.96 14.19 -21.77
N TYR A 749 51.05 13.12 -20.97
CA TYR A 749 50.30 11.87 -21.20
C TYR A 749 49.99 11.19 -19.85
N ASP A 750 48.75 10.75 -19.66
CA ASP A 750 48.37 9.84 -18.58
C ASP A 750 48.84 8.41 -18.88
N ALA A 751 49.17 7.64 -17.84
CA ALA A 751 49.46 6.21 -17.93
C ALA A 751 48.91 5.46 -16.70
N TYR A 752 47.62 5.14 -16.73
CA TYR A 752 46.99 4.30 -15.71
C TYR A 752 47.34 2.81 -15.90
N LEU A 753 47.72 2.13 -14.81
CA LEU A 753 47.69 0.67 -14.70
C LEU A 753 46.86 0.25 -13.48
N THR A 754 45.54 0.25 -13.65
CA THR A 754 44.57 -0.26 -12.68
C THR A 754 44.18 -1.70 -12.98
N THR A 755 44.34 -2.61 -12.01
CA THR A 755 43.78 -3.97 -12.10
C THR A 755 42.35 -4.00 -11.57
N GLY A 756 41.37 -4.20 -12.45
CA GLY A 756 39.95 -4.36 -12.10
C GLY A 756 39.10 -3.13 -12.44
N SER A 757 37.93 -3.35 -13.05
CA SER A 757 37.05 -2.30 -13.57
C SER A 757 35.58 -2.74 -13.48
N ARG A 758 34.67 -1.77 -13.31
CA ARG A 758 33.36 -1.70 -14.00
C ARG A 758 32.69 -0.34 -13.77
N THR A 759 32.57 0.46 -14.86
CA THR A 759 31.52 1.49 -15.15
C THR A 759 31.30 2.66 -14.15
N SER A 760 30.98 3.92 -14.51
CA SER A 760 30.96 4.78 -15.73
C SER A 760 30.30 6.12 -15.34
N ASP A 761 30.54 7.33 -15.85
CA ASP A 761 31.37 7.85 -16.97
C ASP A 761 31.81 9.33 -16.69
N PHE A 762 32.08 10.16 -17.71
CA PHE A 762 32.68 11.50 -17.62
C PHE A 762 31.70 12.70 -17.64
N LYS A 763 32.09 13.82 -17.00
CA LYS A 763 32.39 15.10 -17.73
C LYS A 763 33.15 16.16 -16.92
N PHE A 764 33.63 17.17 -17.64
CA PHE A 764 34.76 18.04 -17.28
C PHE A 764 34.38 19.41 -16.68
N ALA A 765 35.29 19.94 -15.85
CA ALA A 765 35.38 21.36 -15.53
C ALA A 765 36.36 22.11 -16.47
N ARG A 766 36.24 23.44 -16.54
CA ARG A 766 37.31 24.36 -16.98
C ARG A 766 37.20 25.69 -16.24
N SER A 767 38.31 26.18 -15.72
CA SER A 767 38.47 27.50 -15.10
C SER A 767 39.30 28.45 -15.98
N TYR A 768 39.50 29.67 -15.50
CA TYR A 768 40.10 30.79 -16.24
C TYR A 768 41.61 30.65 -16.47
N ASN A 769 42.14 31.51 -17.35
CA ASN A 769 43.57 31.74 -17.54
C ASN A 769 43.87 33.26 -17.38
N ASP A 770 45.11 33.61 -17.01
CA ASP A 770 45.38 34.83 -16.24
C ASP A 770 45.84 36.07 -17.05
N SER A 771 45.72 37.20 -16.37
CA SER A 771 46.15 38.57 -16.59
C SER A 771 47.45 38.77 -17.38
N THR A 772 47.46 39.77 -18.27
CA THR A 772 48.68 40.50 -18.67
C THR A 772 48.43 42.00 -18.77
N LEU A 773 49.39 42.79 -18.26
CA LEU A 773 49.53 44.23 -18.48
C LEU A 773 50.89 44.47 -19.18
N PRO A 774 51.02 45.57 -19.93
CA PRO A 774 51.74 46.70 -19.34
C PRO A 774 51.05 48.06 -19.59
N ALA A 775 51.50 49.08 -18.86
CA ALA A 775 50.93 50.43 -18.86
C ALA A 775 51.62 51.39 -19.84
N ASP A 776 50.95 52.51 -20.15
CA ASP A 776 51.62 53.72 -20.61
C ASP A 776 51.00 54.99 -19.96
N LYS A 777 51.68 56.13 -20.06
CA LYS A 777 51.46 57.34 -19.22
C LYS A 777 50.91 58.52 -20.03
N THR A 778 49.98 59.29 -19.45
CA THR A 778 50.11 60.77 -19.35
C THR A 778 49.08 61.40 -18.38
N LEU A 779 49.09 62.73 -18.23
CA LEU A 779 48.68 63.47 -17.03
C LEU A 779 47.55 64.50 -17.25
N ARG A 780 46.90 64.87 -16.13
CA ARG A 780 46.12 66.11 -15.84
C ARG A 780 44.74 66.30 -16.50
N LYS A 781 43.73 66.46 -15.62
CA LYS A 781 43.33 67.79 -15.11
C LYS A 781 42.65 67.68 -13.72
N ASN A 782 42.78 68.71 -12.88
CA ASN A 782 42.14 68.80 -11.56
C ASN A 782 40.77 69.49 -11.65
N LEU A 783 39.88 69.31 -10.67
CA LEU A 783 39.43 70.38 -9.72
C LEU A 783 38.30 69.92 -8.76
N ASN A 784 38.48 70.27 -7.48
CA ASN A 784 37.48 70.63 -6.44
C ASN A 784 36.32 69.69 -6.00
N GLU A 785 36.52 69.13 -4.81
CA GLU A 785 35.55 69.08 -3.67
C GLU A 785 35.51 70.48 -2.95
N PRO A 786 34.90 70.73 -1.75
CA PRO A 786 33.98 69.94 -0.89
C PRO A 786 32.81 70.74 -0.20
N PHE A 787 32.05 70.06 0.70
CA PHE A 787 31.15 70.58 1.78
C PHE A 787 29.89 71.41 1.39
N GLY A 788 28.83 71.54 2.22
CA GLY A 788 28.50 70.91 3.52
C GLY A 788 27.21 71.48 4.18
N GLU A 789 26.71 70.81 5.23
CA GLU A 789 25.82 71.23 6.35
C GLU A 789 24.62 72.23 6.18
N ASN A 790 23.43 71.93 6.74
CA ASN A 790 22.94 72.45 8.05
C ASN A 790 21.41 72.28 8.38
N ILE A 791 21.15 71.81 9.61
CA ILE A 791 20.16 72.19 10.67
C ILE A 791 18.83 72.94 10.31
N ILE A 792 17.68 72.48 10.87
CA ILE A 792 16.68 73.25 11.70
C ILE A 792 15.52 72.35 12.21
N THR A 793 14.80 72.78 13.24
CA THR A 793 13.87 72.01 14.11
C THR A 793 12.39 72.51 14.11
N PHE A 794 11.53 71.80 14.88
CA PHE A 794 10.24 72.21 15.51
C PHE A 794 8.87 71.89 14.85
N ASN A 795 8.13 71.01 15.57
CA ASN A 795 6.76 71.12 16.09
C ASN A 795 5.46 71.23 15.23
N THR A 796 4.61 70.22 15.44
CA THR A 796 3.15 70.25 15.78
C THR A 796 2.08 70.79 14.81
N VAL A 797 1.14 69.89 14.50
CA VAL A 797 -0.35 70.02 14.56
C VAL A 797 -1.05 71.10 13.72
N GLY A 798 -1.96 70.65 12.84
CA GLY A 798 -3.00 71.47 12.18
C GLY A 798 -3.87 70.62 11.23
N GLU A 799 -5.17 70.90 11.13
CA GLU A 799 -6.16 70.08 10.40
C GLU A 799 -6.78 70.79 9.17
N CYS A 800 -7.45 69.99 8.34
CA CYS A 800 -8.46 70.38 7.32
C CYS A 800 -7.95 71.14 6.05
N GLU A 801 -8.61 71.05 4.89
CA GLU A 801 -9.93 70.51 4.55
C GLU A 801 -10.01 70.00 3.09
N GLN A 802 -10.75 68.91 2.79
CA GLN A 802 -11.89 68.84 1.81
C GLN A 802 -12.27 67.44 1.27
N LYS A 803 -13.55 67.08 1.50
CA LYS A 803 -14.50 66.26 0.68
C LYS A 803 -14.27 64.74 0.37
N PRO A 804 -15.12 63.85 0.94
CA PRO A 804 -15.34 62.42 0.56
C PRO A 804 -16.65 62.27 -0.29
N PRO A 805 -17.40 61.12 -0.43
CA PRO A 805 -17.25 59.75 0.15
C PRO A 805 -17.64 58.50 -0.72
N ASN A 806 -17.31 57.29 -0.20
CA ASN A 806 -18.06 55.99 -0.14
C ASN A 806 -18.65 55.28 -1.40
N ASN A 807 -18.83 53.94 -1.47
CA ASN A 807 -18.26 52.80 -0.69
C ASN A 807 -18.42 51.41 -1.41
N ASP A 808 -17.71 50.41 -0.86
CA ASP A 808 -17.68 48.95 -1.10
C ASP A 808 -19.02 48.16 -0.99
N TRP A 809 -19.15 46.98 -1.67
CA TRP A 809 -19.80 45.72 -1.18
C TRP A 809 -19.92 44.55 -2.23
N ARG A 810 -20.47 43.38 -1.83
CA ARG A 810 -20.64 42.10 -2.58
C ARG A 810 -22.10 41.54 -2.56
N PHE A 811 -22.40 40.64 -3.54
CA PHE A 811 -23.35 39.47 -3.54
C PHE A 811 -24.87 39.57 -3.91
N THR A 812 -25.27 38.64 -4.83
CA THR A 812 -26.53 37.83 -4.99
C THR A 812 -27.91 38.34 -5.50
N GLN A 813 -28.34 37.73 -6.63
CA GLN A 813 -29.64 37.06 -6.98
C GLN A 813 -30.90 37.77 -7.61
N GLN A 814 -31.38 37.12 -8.71
CA GLN A 814 -32.75 36.97 -9.30
C GLN A 814 -33.60 38.15 -9.90
N GLY A 815 -34.15 37.97 -11.13
CA GLY A 815 -35.32 38.75 -11.63
C GLY A 815 -35.70 38.81 -13.14
N GLN A 816 -36.49 37.85 -13.66
CA GLN A 816 -37.44 37.95 -14.82
C GLN A 816 -36.96 38.13 -16.32
N ARG A 817 -37.94 38.30 -17.24
CA ARG A 817 -38.03 37.93 -18.70
C ARG A 817 -38.68 39.09 -19.54
N PRO A 818 -38.80 39.10 -20.91
CA PRO A 818 -39.09 37.99 -21.86
C PRO A 818 -38.25 37.95 -23.19
N GLY A 819 -38.60 37.04 -24.13
CA GLY A 819 -37.90 36.76 -25.40
C GLY A 819 -38.44 37.50 -26.66
N PRO A 820 -38.36 36.97 -27.91
CA PRO A 820 -38.52 35.56 -28.31
C PRO A 820 -37.55 35.00 -29.42
N SER A 821 -37.89 33.81 -29.97
CA SER A 821 -37.28 33.11 -31.15
C SER A 821 -35.98 32.31 -30.92
N GLY A 822 -35.80 31.02 -31.28
CA GLY A 822 -36.78 29.98 -31.68
C GLY A 822 -36.16 28.63 -32.15
N THR A 823 -36.62 27.49 -31.58
CA THR A 823 -36.97 26.16 -32.21
C THR A 823 -36.04 25.43 -33.22
N TYR A 824 -35.88 24.09 -33.32
CA TYR A 824 -36.49 22.86 -32.71
C TYR A 824 -35.42 21.71 -32.72
N ARG A 825 -35.19 20.95 -31.62
CA ARG A 825 -35.66 19.58 -31.22
C ARG A 825 -35.10 18.31 -31.91
N TYR A 826 -34.97 17.26 -31.07
CA TYR A 826 -34.69 15.83 -31.37
C TYR A 826 -35.93 15.05 -31.84
N SER A 827 -35.73 13.87 -32.44
CA SER A 827 -36.56 12.67 -32.20
C SER A 827 -35.80 11.34 -32.42
N THR A 828 -36.27 10.27 -31.78
CA THR A 828 -35.84 8.86 -31.89
C THR A 828 -36.70 8.07 -32.89
N SER A 829 -36.16 7.03 -33.55
CA SER A 829 -36.81 5.69 -33.64
C SER A 829 -36.09 4.66 -34.54
N THR A 830 -35.90 3.46 -33.98
CA THR A 830 -36.13 2.10 -34.53
C THR A 830 -36.48 1.91 -36.02
N GLN A 831 -35.75 1.04 -36.75
CA GLN A 831 -36.31 -0.21 -37.35
C GLN A 831 -35.25 -1.15 -37.98
N GLN A 832 -35.69 -2.32 -38.46
CA GLN A 832 -34.87 -3.47 -38.85
C GLN A 832 -35.01 -3.88 -40.34
N ARG A 833 -33.99 -4.61 -40.82
CA ARG A 833 -34.09 -5.80 -41.72
C ARG A 833 -34.21 -5.62 -43.24
N TRP A 834 -33.72 -6.68 -43.91
CA TRP A 834 -33.84 -7.11 -45.32
C TRP A 834 -32.76 -6.68 -46.33
N THR A 835 -32.44 -7.65 -47.19
CA THR A 835 -31.43 -7.66 -48.27
C THR A 835 -32.16 -7.81 -49.62
N PRO A 836 -31.49 -7.75 -50.81
CA PRO A 836 -30.88 -8.99 -51.35
C PRO A 836 -29.69 -8.85 -52.36
N TYR A 837 -28.96 -9.97 -52.52
CA TYR A 837 -28.30 -10.48 -53.75
C TYR A 837 -27.24 -9.66 -54.55
N SER A 838 -25.99 -10.15 -54.60
CA SER A 838 -25.41 -10.94 -55.75
C SER A 838 -23.85 -10.95 -55.79
N LYS A 839 -23.09 -11.84 -56.48
CA LYS A 839 -23.20 -13.31 -56.74
C LYS A 839 -21.94 -13.89 -57.46
N ALA A 840 -20.95 -14.46 -56.76
CA ALA A 840 -19.92 -15.43 -57.26
C ALA A 840 -19.08 -15.95 -56.05
N ARG A 841 -18.79 -17.24 -55.75
CA ARG A 841 -18.53 -18.52 -56.48
C ARG A 841 -17.15 -18.57 -57.17
N ALA A 842 -16.24 -19.54 -56.96
CA ALA A 842 -15.95 -20.58 -55.93
C ALA A 842 -14.49 -21.08 -56.19
N GLY A 843 -13.68 -21.59 -55.25
CA GLY A 843 -13.67 -22.96 -54.67
C GLY A 843 -12.88 -23.98 -55.55
N PRO A 844 -12.41 -25.15 -55.07
CA PRO A 844 -12.47 -25.75 -53.71
C PRO A 844 -11.11 -26.34 -53.20
N HIS A 845 -11.16 -27.04 -52.05
CA HIS A 845 -10.10 -27.92 -51.51
C HIS A 845 -10.28 -29.39 -52.00
N PRO A 846 -9.27 -30.27 -51.83
CA PRO A 846 -9.54 -31.67 -51.45
C PRO A 846 -8.56 -32.23 -50.39
N GLU A 847 -8.77 -33.49 -50.00
CA GLU A 847 -8.02 -34.25 -48.98
C GLU A 847 -7.20 -35.41 -49.60
N GLY A 848 -6.34 -36.07 -48.81
CA GLY A 848 -6.16 -37.53 -48.94
C GLY A 848 -4.78 -38.10 -49.33
N ALA A 849 -4.09 -38.66 -48.33
CA ALA A 849 -3.24 -39.86 -48.36
C ALA A 849 -2.02 -40.02 -49.34
N GLY A 850 -0.85 -40.28 -48.73
CA GLY A 850 0.05 -41.36 -49.17
C GLY A 850 1.31 -40.99 -49.98
N GLY A 851 2.49 -41.23 -49.40
CA GLY A 851 3.77 -41.21 -50.10
C GLY A 851 4.96 -40.84 -49.21
N ALA A 852 6.00 -41.67 -49.15
CA ALA A 852 7.20 -41.43 -48.36
C ALA A 852 8.46 -41.45 -49.23
N ILE A 853 9.48 -40.65 -48.87
CA ILE A 853 10.91 -41.04 -48.74
C ILE A 853 11.78 -39.81 -48.38
N VAL A 854 12.45 -39.90 -47.22
CA VAL A 854 13.77 -39.36 -46.79
C VAL A 854 14.31 -38.04 -47.38
N GLY A 855 14.66 -37.07 -46.50
CA GLY A 855 15.37 -35.83 -46.90
C GLY A 855 15.86 -34.88 -45.78
N THR A 856 16.64 -35.36 -44.80
CA THR A 856 17.57 -34.59 -43.92
C THR A 856 17.16 -33.18 -43.38
N GLY A 857 16.58 -33.15 -42.17
CA GLY A 857 16.98 -32.29 -41.03
C GLY A 857 17.17 -30.77 -41.13
N PRO A 858 16.32 -29.96 -40.46
CA PRO A 858 16.57 -28.55 -40.13
C PRO A 858 17.01 -28.32 -38.66
N TRP A 859 17.73 -27.22 -38.40
CA TRP A 859 17.94 -26.68 -37.04
C TRP A 859 16.77 -25.77 -36.63
N PRO A 860 16.26 -25.84 -35.38
CA PRO A 860 15.28 -24.89 -34.85
C PRO A 860 15.92 -23.68 -34.13
N ASN A 861 15.13 -22.63 -33.91
CA ASN A 861 15.51 -21.42 -33.16
C ASN A 861 15.66 -21.68 -31.65
N PRO A 862 16.46 -20.86 -30.92
CA PRO A 862 16.50 -20.88 -29.46
C PRO A 862 15.23 -20.25 -28.83
N PRO A 863 14.73 -20.79 -27.69
CA PRO A 863 13.57 -20.25 -26.96
C PRO A 863 13.97 -19.19 -25.90
N THR A 864 12.97 -18.49 -25.34
CA THR A 864 13.14 -17.42 -24.34
C THR A 864 12.65 -17.81 -22.95
N GLU A 865 13.59 -17.91 -21.99
CA GLU A 865 13.49 -17.74 -20.51
C GLU A 865 12.39 -18.41 -19.66
N ALA A 866 11.25 -18.84 -20.19
CA ALA A 866 10.15 -19.41 -19.40
C ALA A 866 10.38 -20.88 -18.94
N GLU A 867 11.32 -21.60 -19.57
CA GLU A 867 11.53 -23.04 -19.34
C GLU A 867 12.78 -23.37 -18.49
N GLN A 868 13.49 -22.37 -17.95
CA GLN A 868 14.76 -22.57 -17.25
C GLN A 868 14.68 -22.68 -15.71
N LEU A 869 13.51 -22.48 -15.08
CA LEU A 869 13.38 -22.53 -13.61
C LEU A 869 12.79 -23.85 -13.05
N GLN A 870 12.21 -24.71 -13.90
CA GLN A 870 11.54 -25.96 -13.46
C GLN A 870 12.48 -27.19 -13.47
N ALA A 871 13.79 -27.00 -13.68
CA ALA A 871 14.74 -28.08 -14.03
C ALA A 871 15.95 -28.25 -13.08
N LEU A 872 15.99 -27.58 -11.91
CA LEU A 872 17.14 -27.60 -11.00
C LEU A 872 16.89 -28.25 -9.61
N MET A 873 15.76 -28.94 -9.41
CA MET A 873 15.40 -29.58 -8.13
C MET A 873 15.01 -31.07 -8.27
N ALA A 874 15.66 -31.80 -9.18
CA ALA A 874 15.37 -33.21 -9.44
C ALA A 874 16.62 -34.08 -9.70
N ALA A 875 17.63 -34.01 -8.82
CA ALA A 875 18.86 -34.83 -8.97
C ALA A 875 19.60 -35.13 -7.65
N ALA A 876 19.02 -35.95 -6.76
CA ALA A 876 19.75 -36.85 -5.83
C ALA A 876 18.79 -37.60 -4.87
N ASN A 877 18.44 -38.87 -5.16
CA ASN A 877 18.15 -39.85 -4.11
C ASN A 877 18.01 -41.29 -4.66
N GLU A 878 18.94 -42.17 -4.24
CA GLU A 878 18.89 -43.65 -4.21
C GLU A 878 20.20 -44.07 -3.49
N VAL A 879 20.35 -45.16 -2.72
CA VAL A 879 19.64 -46.45 -2.63
C VAL A 879 19.62 -46.93 -1.16
N SER A 880 18.57 -47.65 -0.71
CA SER A 880 18.65 -48.88 0.14
C SER A 880 17.26 -49.40 0.56
N GLU A 881 17.05 -50.72 0.53
CA GLU A 881 15.79 -51.41 0.87
C GLU A 881 15.79 -52.02 2.28
N ALA A 882 14.59 -52.29 2.87
CA ALA A 882 14.13 -53.67 3.15
C ALA A 882 12.95 -53.80 4.18
N THR A 883 11.81 -54.32 3.70
CA THR A 883 10.86 -55.26 4.36
C THR A 883 10.04 -54.94 5.64
N ALA A 884 8.84 -55.58 5.70
CA ALA A 884 8.13 -56.13 6.87
C ALA A 884 6.90 -55.40 7.50
N THR A 885 5.74 -55.51 6.81
CA THR A 885 4.45 -56.08 7.29
C THR A 885 3.82 -55.78 8.67
N LEU A 886 2.48 -55.60 8.64
CA LEU A 886 1.46 -55.79 9.71
C LEU A 886 1.26 -54.68 10.77
N GLY A 887 -0.02 -54.44 11.09
CA GLY A 887 -0.53 -53.80 12.32
C GLY A 887 -1.75 -54.59 12.82
N PRO A 888 -2.74 -54.00 13.55
CA PRO A 888 -2.78 -52.70 14.23
C PRO A 888 -3.28 -52.79 15.69
N ARG A 889 -3.08 -51.75 16.55
CA ARG A 889 -4.05 -51.24 17.57
C ARG A 889 -3.49 -50.24 18.60
N TYR A 890 -4.43 -49.43 19.13
CA TYR A 890 -4.50 -48.74 20.43
C TYR A 890 -3.65 -47.49 20.77
N ASN A 891 -4.42 -46.47 21.18
CA ASN A 891 -4.19 -45.34 22.08
C ASN A 891 -2.81 -45.13 22.74
N ALA A 892 -2.26 -43.91 22.59
CA ALA A 892 -2.00 -43.00 23.71
C ALA A 892 -1.86 -41.53 23.21
N GLN A 893 -2.11 -40.55 24.08
CA GLN A 893 -1.72 -39.15 23.87
C GLN A 893 -0.34 -38.92 24.51
N PHE A 894 0.56 -38.16 23.88
CA PHE A 894 1.55 -37.29 24.56
C PHE A 894 2.16 -36.29 23.54
N PRO A 895 2.48 -35.05 23.91
CA PRO A 895 3.16 -34.07 23.04
C PRO A 895 4.69 -33.97 23.30
N MET A 896 5.35 -33.09 22.54
CA MET A 896 6.69 -32.46 22.75
C MET A 896 7.97 -33.11 22.16
N GLN A 897 8.71 -32.23 21.44
CA GLN A 897 10.18 -32.01 21.42
C GLN A 897 11.16 -32.83 20.54
N HIS A 898 11.92 -32.05 19.75
CA HIS A 898 13.38 -32.14 19.59
C HIS A 898 13.99 -30.70 19.62
N VAL A 899 15.20 -30.32 20.14
CA VAL A 899 16.47 -31.01 20.56
C VAL A 899 17.44 -31.22 19.36
N PRO A 900 18.78 -30.96 19.42
CA PRO A 900 19.63 -30.12 20.32
C PRO A 900 20.91 -29.46 19.68
N ASP A 901 21.95 -29.17 20.50
CA ASP A 901 23.43 -29.24 20.25
C ASP A 901 24.25 -28.12 19.53
N TYR A 902 25.56 -27.81 19.82
CA TYR A 902 26.43 -27.94 21.03
C TYR A 902 27.85 -27.25 20.84
N ARG A 903 28.71 -27.24 21.90
CA ARG A 903 30.22 -27.09 21.97
C ARG A 903 30.98 -25.72 22.07
N GLN A 904 31.31 -25.33 23.32
CA GLN A 904 32.64 -25.38 24.03
C GLN A 904 33.99 -24.74 23.54
N ASN A 905 34.78 -24.30 24.56
CA ASN A 905 36.27 -24.18 24.71
C ASN A 905 36.97 -22.83 24.30
N VAL A 906 38.02 -22.29 24.99
CA VAL A 906 38.66 -22.56 26.33
C VAL A 906 39.59 -21.40 26.82
N TYR A 907 39.82 -21.30 28.15
CA TYR A 907 40.89 -20.57 28.91
C TYR A 907 40.83 -19.04 29.20
N ILE A 908 41.66 -18.65 30.19
CA ILE A 908 41.69 -17.47 31.10
C ILE A 908 43.15 -17.32 31.67
N PRO A 909 43.56 -16.47 32.66
CA PRO A 909 42.83 -15.48 33.51
C PRO A 909 43.56 -14.13 33.82
N GLY A 910 42.92 -13.26 34.64
CA GLY A 910 43.56 -12.23 35.49
C GLY A 910 43.15 -10.77 35.20
N SER A 911 43.10 -9.84 36.16
CA SER A 911 43.15 -9.91 37.65
C SER A 911 42.58 -8.56 38.20
N THR A 912 42.36 -8.25 39.49
CA THR A 912 42.70 -8.82 40.81
C THR A 912 41.46 -8.85 41.74
N ALA A 913 41.62 -8.83 43.08
CA ALA A 913 40.57 -8.55 44.08
C ALA A 913 41.18 -7.99 45.38
N THR A 914 40.42 -7.24 46.19
CA THR A 914 40.84 -6.77 47.52
C THR A 914 39.67 -6.78 48.52
N LEU A 915 39.93 -7.25 49.74
CA LEU A 915 38.99 -7.26 50.88
C LEU A 915 39.30 -6.12 51.85
N THR A 916 38.27 -5.41 52.32
CA THR A 916 38.32 -4.62 53.57
C THR A 916 36.91 -4.48 54.16
N ALA A 917 36.82 -4.16 55.45
CA ALA A 917 35.59 -4.19 56.24
C ALA A 917 35.01 -2.80 56.55
N ASN A 918 33.72 -2.79 56.93
CA ASN A 918 33.03 -1.69 57.63
C ASN A 918 33.79 -1.30 58.92
N PRO A 919 33.69 -0.04 59.45
CA PRO A 919 32.38 0.53 59.82
C PRO A 919 32.17 2.08 59.77
N GLN A 920 30.87 2.46 59.82
CA GLN A 920 30.26 3.63 60.49
C GLN A 920 30.71 5.11 60.20
N GLN A 921 29.71 5.90 59.76
CA GLN A 921 29.43 7.33 60.09
C GLN A 921 30.50 8.39 59.69
N MET A 922 30.16 9.58 59.15
CA MET A 922 29.06 10.49 59.51
C MET A 922 28.58 11.39 58.32
N MET A 923 27.80 12.45 58.58
CA MET A 923 27.04 13.26 57.59
C MET A 923 27.60 14.71 57.47
N PRO A 924 27.23 15.56 56.47
CA PRO A 924 25.94 16.27 56.53
C PRO A 924 25.17 16.60 55.21
N GLN A 925 23.91 16.99 55.46
CA GLN A 925 22.83 17.64 54.67
C GLN A 925 23.20 18.90 53.83
N PRO A 926 22.29 19.56 53.05
CA PRO A 926 20.80 19.56 53.15
C PRO A 926 19.92 19.63 51.86
N ALA A 927 18.62 19.30 52.02
CA ALA A 927 17.48 19.91 51.30
C ALA A 927 16.11 19.58 51.99
N LEU A 928 15.07 20.40 51.78
CA LEU A 928 13.65 20.18 52.14
C LEU A 928 12.81 20.18 50.83
N GLN A 929 11.50 19.88 50.73
CA GLN A 929 10.40 19.62 51.68
C GLN A 929 9.27 18.81 50.96
N GLY A 930 8.37 18.11 51.68
CA GLY A 930 7.19 17.41 51.09
C GLY A 930 5.92 18.29 51.07
N PRO A 931 4.68 17.76 51.25
CA PRO A 931 4.20 16.37 51.40
C PRO A 931 2.90 16.14 50.52
N PRO A 932 1.86 15.34 50.87
CA PRO A 932 1.67 14.14 51.73
C PRO A 932 1.10 12.95 50.87
N GLN A 933 0.39 11.87 51.28
CA GLN A 933 0.05 11.20 52.55
C GLN A 933 -0.22 9.68 52.25
N ALA A 934 -0.81 8.90 53.18
CA ALA A 934 -1.14 7.47 52.98
C ALA A 934 -2.36 6.98 53.81
N ILE A 935 -2.83 5.75 53.56
CA ILE A 935 -3.87 5.01 54.34
C ILE A 935 -3.44 3.54 54.53
N PRO A 936 -3.60 2.92 55.72
CA PRO A 936 -3.30 1.50 55.99
C PRO A 936 -4.54 0.56 56.01
N GLN A 937 -4.31 -0.74 56.11
CA GLN A 937 -5.34 -1.79 56.35
C GLN A 937 -5.58 -2.05 57.85
N VAL A 938 -6.69 -2.74 58.22
CA VAL A 938 -6.73 -3.89 59.18
C VAL A 938 -8.16 -4.49 59.36
N ASP A 939 -8.23 -5.82 59.32
CA ASP A 939 -9.19 -6.80 59.92
C ASP A 939 -10.71 -6.89 59.63
N VAL A 940 -11.24 -8.06 60.04
CA VAL A 940 -12.55 -8.74 59.87
C VAL A 940 -13.20 -8.90 61.29
N PRO A 941 -14.45 -9.41 61.55
CA PRO A 941 -15.28 -10.32 60.75
C PRO A 941 -16.84 -10.11 60.76
N ASN A 942 -17.53 -11.06 60.10
CA ASN A 942 -18.88 -11.59 60.37
C ASN A 942 -20.19 -10.87 59.95
N ALA A 943 -20.96 -11.64 59.14
CA ALA A 943 -22.39 -11.95 59.27
C ALA A 943 -23.51 -11.06 58.67
N ALA A 944 -24.42 -11.78 57.99
CA ALA A 944 -25.87 -11.58 57.85
C ALA A 944 -26.45 -10.62 56.77
N GLN A 945 -27.31 -11.24 55.95
CA GLN A 945 -28.62 -10.77 55.42
C GLN A 945 -28.71 -9.61 54.40
N THR A 946 -29.25 -10.00 53.24
CA THR A 946 -30.05 -9.21 52.27
C THR A 946 -31.27 -8.53 52.94
N PRO A 947 -31.93 -7.47 52.36
CA PRO A 947 -32.23 -7.37 50.92
C PRO A 947 -32.32 -5.99 50.22
N ALA A 948 -32.30 -6.07 48.89
CA ALA A 948 -33.01 -5.29 47.86
C ALA A 948 -33.48 -3.84 48.10
N SER A 949 -33.04 -2.93 47.21
CA SER A 949 -33.90 -1.89 46.62
C SER A 949 -33.35 -1.35 45.28
N LYS A 950 -34.12 -1.48 44.19
CA LYS A 950 -33.99 -0.66 42.98
C LYS A 950 -35.39 -0.22 42.53
N LYS A 951 -35.55 1.07 42.20
CA LYS A 951 -36.86 1.66 41.86
C LYS A 951 -37.26 1.45 40.40
N LYS A 952 -38.54 1.15 40.24
CA LYS A 952 -39.38 1.11 39.03
C LYS A 952 -39.14 2.25 38.02
N SER A 953 -39.26 1.90 36.74
CA SER A 953 -40.31 2.42 35.84
C SER A 953 -41.17 1.21 35.42
N THR A 954 -42.52 1.17 35.38
CA THR A 954 -43.57 2.02 34.76
C THR A 954 -43.48 2.07 33.23
N LYS A 955 -44.50 1.67 32.45
CA LYS A 955 -45.86 1.17 32.79
C LYS A 955 -46.52 0.53 31.54
N LYS A 956 -47.37 -0.49 31.73
CA LYS A 956 -48.72 -0.77 31.13
C LYS A 956 -49.07 -0.34 29.68
N ASP A 957 -50.00 -1.00 28.97
CA ASP A 957 -51.04 -1.98 29.35
C ASP A 957 -51.53 -2.77 28.11
N LYS A 958 -51.86 -4.06 28.27
CA LYS A 958 -52.85 -4.85 27.49
C LYS A 958 -52.55 -5.07 25.97
N LYS A 959 -53.03 -6.15 25.36
CA LYS A 959 -54.19 -7.01 25.71
C LYS A 959 -53.85 -8.49 25.61
#